data_AF-A0A3A4KZH6-F1
#
_entry.id   AF-A0A3A4KZH6-F1
#
_cell.length_a   1.000
_cell.length_b   1.000
_cell.length_c   1.000
_cell.angle_alpha   90.00
_cell.angle_beta   90.00
_cell.angle_gamma   90.00
#
_symmetry.space_group_name_H-M   'P 1'
#
loop_
_entity.id
_entity.type
_entity.pdbx_description
1 polymer ?
#
loop_
_entity_poly.entity_id
_entity_poly.type
_entity_poly.pdbx_seq_one_letter_code
_entity_poly.pdbx_strand_id
1 'polypeptide(L)'
;MTLRSRRLSGTAAGRHRAAPLRMVLALGAALVVAALPGAVAPGPVVAAAGDVSMALPTLGMGKSLSFPGGQHQVSLVLPVLPGLAPTALTGTIQLPPHVARGVLEVASGDRLIDRVELPIGAPAPIRLSLAGAPVRNNAVSLTLTSSLLPEPGWCVTDWWGRPLTLADAAAVYSGEEAQPSTVADFLPPVLHRFTMYLPAKPTDTESAAALSLGTAVVARYSGQPVVVDVRGLTGDAQAPDHPPAFLERQVVIAEAAEAGLRLVNPGPSPVLRVSGDRKTLPDQIRLLVSDLSRIAISSGAVAVALPEAPRIAPESVTLSQLGQTQLSATSIGQVRVDFGVDQSRIGRPARDVRARLLGTYTPLPDTMSGSIIVEVNGKYVDGWPVDSGGRIDRWIDIPNDALTRFSTISVSLHQTGLTQGCGLERPVTLTIDPGTEVTSKSAVPPIPGGFDALPQALQPRVQVGMKQPGLADTVRAVTILTGLQRLSVVPMRPEVVPFDTAAKSKSPAVLIAATGEVPRDIALPLDPNNDELTVTETAPDGRTAIVKIDPTTPFGSLQTTYAGGRTVVVATSTNAPGHLDRALGWLNADLDRWQQLHGAALYQAGEREPEFFDPTAALGAPVPGKSAHEISVAHKLVIAGSVVAAVAVLAGVVLLLRRRGNR
;
A
#
# COMPACT_ATOMS: atom_id res chain seq x y z
N MET A 1 13.21 -25.50 -65.83
CA MET A 1 12.62 -24.74 -66.95
C MET A 1 12.57 -23.27 -66.57
N THR A 2 12.89 -22.23 -67.35
CA THR A 2 13.65 -21.99 -68.60
C THR A 2 13.04 -20.72 -69.22
N LEU A 3 13.81 -19.63 -69.37
CA LEU A 3 13.70 -18.61 -70.45
C LEU A 3 12.34 -17.86 -70.63
N ARG A 4 12.18 -16.58 -71.00
CA ARG A 4 12.89 -15.50 -71.76
C ARG A 4 12.11 -14.16 -71.47
N SER A 5 12.39 -12.94 -71.97
CA SER A 5 13.56 -12.12 -72.38
C SER A 5 13.02 -10.81 -73.05
N ARG A 6 13.71 -9.82 -73.63
CA ARG A 6 15.14 -9.52 -73.98
C ARG A 6 15.24 -8.03 -74.40
N ARG A 7 16.34 -7.32 -74.05
CA ARG A 7 16.94 -6.15 -74.76
C ARG A 7 16.12 -4.84 -74.81
N LEU A 8 16.67 -3.61 -74.65
CA LEU A 8 17.90 -2.91 -75.12
C LEU A 8 17.84 -2.37 -76.56
N SER A 9 18.00 -1.04 -76.75
CA SER A 9 19.14 -0.39 -77.47
C SER A 9 18.87 1.09 -77.88
N GLY A 10 19.93 1.92 -77.98
CA GLY A 10 19.97 3.25 -78.62
C GLY A 10 20.12 4.42 -77.63
N THR A 11 21.20 5.23 -77.55
CA THR A 11 21.98 6.07 -78.51
C THR A 11 21.23 7.32 -79.01
N ALA A 12 21.81 8.52 -79.14
CA ALA A 12 23.23 8.92 -79.18
C ALA A 12 23.49 10.30 -78.49
N ALA A 13 24.69 10.88 -78.67
CA ALA A 13 25.15 12.13 -78.02
C ALA A 13 25.26 13.33 -78.99
N GLY A 14 25.28 14.56 -78.44
CA GLY A 14 25.53 15.82 -79.16
C GLY A 14 26.17 16.87 -78.22
N ARG A 15 26.93 17.84 -78.75
CA ARG A 15 27.85 18.69 -77.95
C ARG A 15 28.08 20.09 -78.55
N HIS A 16 28.37 21.07 -77.68
CA HIS A 16 28.94 22.41 -77.90
C HIS A 16 28.03 23.60 -78.30
N ARG A 17 28.14 24.68 -77.47
CA ARG A 17 28.42 26.12 -77.75
C ARG A 17 27.73 26.77 -78.98
N ALA A 18 27.17 27.98 -78.90
CA ALA A 18 27.74 29.19 -78.26
C ALA A 18 26.68 30.26 -77.85
N ALA A 19 27.17 31.38 -77.31
CA ALA A 19 26.42 32.62 -76.98
C ALA A 19 26.81 33.74 -78.00
N PRO A 20 26.55 35.07 -77.82
CA PRO A 20 25.78 35.78 -76.77
C PRO A 20 24.86 36.93 -77.28
N LEU A 21 24.06 37.56 -76.39
CA LEU A 21 23.94 39.04 -76.35
C LEU A 21 23.45 39.58 -74.99
N ARG A 22 23.69 40.89 -74.76
CA ARG A 22 23.15 41.76 -73.68
C ARG A 22 21.75 42.27 -74.13
N MET A 23 20.90 42.99 -73.39
CA MET A 23 20.90 43.72 -72.09
C MET A 23 19.40 43.77 -71.62
N VAL A 24 18.86 44.45 -70.59
CA VAL A 24 19.19 45.57 -69.69
C VAL A 24 18.63 45.25 -68.27
N LEU A 25 18.82 46.16 -67.29
CA LEU A 25 18.25 46.12 -65.94
C LEU A 25 16.72 46.30 -65.90
N ALA A 26 16.07 45.68 -64.90
CA ALA A 26 14.95 46.25 -64.16
C ALA A 26 14.98 45.72 -62.70
N LEU A 27 14.54 46.52 -61.73
CA LEU A 27 14.57 46.20 -60.30
C LEU A 27 13.19 45.71 -59.79
N GLY A 28 13.22 44.86 -58.76
CA GLY A 28 12.23 44.92 -57.66
C GLY A 28 11.03 43.96 -57.69
N ALA A 29 11.22 42.74 -57.15
CA ALA A 29 10.25 42.05 -56.25
C ALA A 29 10.82 40.70 -55.81
N ALA A 30 11.24 40.57 -54.54
CA ALA A 30 11.66 39.28 -53.98
C ALA A 30 10.44 38.51 -53.44
N LEU A 31 9.71 37.82 -54.30
CA LEU A 31 8.59 36.97 -53.89
C LEU A 31 9.11 35.60 -53.39
N VAL A 32 9.12 35.39 -52.08
CA VAL A 32 9.51 34.10 -51.49
C VAL A 32 8.36 33.10 -51.67
N VAL A 33 8.46 32.26 -52.70
CA VAL A 33 7.56 31.11 -52.89
C VAL A 33 8.02 29.99 -51.97
N ALA A 34 7.32 29.81 -50.85
CA ALA A 34 7.56 28.70 -49.93
C ALA A 34 7.09 27.37 -50.54
N ALA A 35 8.05 26.56 -51.01
CA ALA A 35 7.77 25.20 -51.45
C ALA A 35 7.58 24.28 -50.22
N LEU A 36 6.33 24.00 -49.87
CA LEU A 36 5.98 23.04 -48.81
C LEU A 36 6.30 21.60 -49.26
N PRO A 37 7.12 20.84 -48.52
CA PRO A 37 7.16 19.39 -48.66
C PRO A 37 5.80 18.81 -48.25
N GLY A 38 5.25 17.90 -49.06
CA GLY A 38 3.96 17.29 -48.78
C GLY A 38 3.98 16.45 -47.50
N ALA A 39 3.00 16.69 -46.60
CA ALA A 39 2.85 15.90 -45.40
C ALA A 39 2.36 14.48 -45.76
N VAL A 40 3.25 13.49 -45.63
CA VAL A 40 2.84 12.08 -45.59
C VAL A 40 2.14 11.86 -44.25
N ALA A 41 0.83 11.64 -44.29
CA ALA A 41 0.09 11.28 -43.09
C ALA A 41 0.63 9.94 -42.53
N PRO A 42 0.92 9.84 -41.23
CA PRO A 42 1.27 8.56 -40.63
C PRO A 42 0.08 7.61 -40.78
N GLY A 43 0.28 6.48 -41.45
CA GLY A 43 -0.64 5.36 -41.37
C GLY A 43 -0.75 4.87 -39.91
N PRO A 44 -1.80 4.10 -39.56
CA PRO A 44 -1.95 3.57 -38.21
C PRO A 44 -0.70 2.76 -37.83
N VAL A 45 0.05 3.28 -36.84
CA VAL A 45 1.29 2.66 -36.38
C VAL A 45 0.93 1.38 -35.64
N VAL A 46 1.14 0.24 -36.29
CA VAL A 46 1.20 -1.05 -35.61
C VAL A 46 2.33 -0.95 -34.59
N ALA A 47 2.00 -1.17 -33.31
CA ALA A 47 2.99 -1.08 -32.24
C ALA A 47 4.13 -2.08 -32.51
N ALA A 48 5.37 -1.58 -32.53
CA ALA A 48 6.54 -2.43 -32.62
C ALA A 48 6.80 -3.09 -31.27
N ALA A 49 7.34 -4.31 -31.27
CA ALA A 49 7.90 -4.94 -30.08
C ALA A 49 8.94 -4.01 -29.45
N GLY A 50 8.74 -3.61 -28.19
CA GLY A 50 9.45 -2.49 -27.58
C GLY A 50 9.69 -2.67 -26.09
N ASP A 51 10.70 -1.95 -25.59
CA ASP A 51 11.06 -1.90 -24.17
C ASP A 51 9.87 -1.40 -23.32
N VAL A 52 9.35 -2.24 -22.44
CA VAL A 52 8.32 -1.87 -21.45
C VAL A 52 8.99 -1.57 -20.11
N SER A 53 8.79 -0.37 -19.57
CA SER A 53 9.27 0.01 -18.24
C SER A 53 8.24 -0.34 -17.17
N MET A 54 8.65 -1.08 -16.14
CA MET A 54 7.84 -1.38 -14.96
C MET A 54 8.52 -0.84 -13.71
N ALA A 55 7.85 0.07 -13.00
CA ALA A 55 8.30 0.58 -11.72
C ALA A 55 8.49 -0.57 -10.71
N LEU A 56 9.50 -0.48 -9.84
CA LEU A 56 9.79 -1.52 -8.84
C LEU A 56 8.57 -1.88 -7.95
N PRO A 57 7.67 -0.94 -7.56
CA PRO A 57 6.40 -1.26 -6.89
C PRO A 57 5.48 -2.20 -7.67
N THR A 58 5.39 -2.08 -9.01
CA THR A 58 4.59 -2.98 -9.85
C THR A 58 5.11 -4.42 -9.77
N LEU A 59 6.41 -4.59 -9.54
CA LEU A 59 7.09 -5.88 -9.40
C LEU A 59 7.10 -6.41 -7.95
N GLY A 60 6.56 -5.66 -6.98
CA GLY A 60 6.54 -6.03 -5.55
C GLY A 60 7.74 -5.56 -4.72
N MET A 61 8.43 -4.50 -5.17
CA MET A 61 9.63 -3.92 -4.51
C MET A 61 9.42 -2.45 -4.12
N GLY A 62 10.39 -1.84 -3.43
CA GLY A 62 10.27 -0.46 -2.93
C GLY A 62 10.17 0.61 -4.04
N LYS A 63 9.63 1.79 -3.69
CA LYS A 63 9.54 2.97 -4.59
C LYS A 63 10.92 3.55 -4.97
N SER A 64 11.95 3.27 -4.19
CA SER A 64 13.35 3.67 -4.41
C SER A 64 14.32 2.62 -3.85
N LEU A 65 15.59 2.70 -4.27
CA LEU A 65 16.70 1.95 -3.65
C LEU A 65 17.62 2.93 -2.91
N SER A 66 18.08 2.57 -1.71
CA SER A 66 18.93 3.43 -0.87
C SER A 66 20.28 2.78 -0.58
N PHE A 67 21.32 3.60 -0.54
CA PHE A 67 22.73 3.20 -0.41
C PHE A 67 23.43 4.05 0.67
N PRO A 68 23.28 3.71 1.97
CA PRO A 68 23.94 4.41 3.07
C PRO A 68 25.46 4.26 3.13
N GLY A 69 26.14 5.37 3.44
CA GLY A 69 27.60 5.43 3.63
C GLY A 69 28.40 5.55 2.34
N GLY A 70 29.73 5.45 2.46
CA GLY A 70 30.67 5.60 1.32
C GLY A 70 30.73 4.38 0.38
N GLN A 71 30.28 3.22 0.82
CA GLN A 71 30.14 2.02 0.00
C GLN A 71 28.98 1.18 0.54
N HIS A 72 28.06 0.75 -0.33
CA HIS A 72 26.88 -0.02 0.07
C HIS A 72 26.47 -1.03 -0.98
N GLN A 73 25.82 -2.12 -0.58
CA GLN A 73 25.30 -3.15 -1.48
C GLN A 73 23.81 -3.41 -1.28
N VAL A 74 23.05 -3.38 -2.38
CA VAL A 74 21.62 -3.71 -2.40
C VAL A 74 21.41 -4.91 -3.31
N SER A 75 20.77 -5.97 -2.79
CA SER A 75 20.39 -7.13 -3.60
C SER A 75 18.98 -6.95 -4.17
N LEU A 76 18.80 -7.32 -5.43
CA LEU A 76 17.54 -7.19 -6.18
C LEU A 76 17.26 -8.50 -6.93
N VAL A 77 16.00 -8.92 -7.02
CA VAL A 77 15.60 -10.11 -7.78
C VAL A 77 14.47 -9.73 -8.72
N LEU A 78 14.78 -9.62 -10.01
CA LEU A 78 13.80 -9.29 -11.04
C LEU A 78 13.19 -10.58 -11.59
N PRO A 79 11.85 -10.76 -11.59
CA PRO A 79 11.23 -11.92 -12.21
C PRO A 79 11.42 -11.87 -13.74
N VAL A 80 11.55 -13.03 -14.37
CA VAL A 80 11.39 -13.17 -15.83
C VAL A 80 9.93 -13.53 -16.08
N LEU A 81 9.25 -12.73 -16.91
CA LEU A 81 7.83 -12.93 -17.21
C LEU A 81 7.67 -13.74 -18.51
N PRO A 82 6.52 -14.39 -18.75
CA PRO A 82 6.28 -15.11 -20.00
C PRO A 82 6.51 -14.19 -21.22
N GLY A 83 7.51 -14.52 -22.04
CA GLY A 83 7.90 -13.77 -23.24
C GLY A 83 8.71 -12.47 -23.02
N LEU A 84 8.96 -12.06 -21.77
CA LEU A 84 9.59 -10.77 -21.44
C LEU A 84 10.76 -10.94 -20.47
N ALA A 85 11.95 -10.48 -20.86
CA ALA A 85 13.15 -10.52 -20.03
C ALA A 85 13.62 -9.11 -19.64
N PRO A 86 14.09 -8.88 -18.39
CA PRO A 86 14.61 -7.58 -17.97
C PRO A 86 15.95 -7.27 -18.65
N THR A 87 16.05 -6.11 -19.30
CA THR A 87 17.20 -5.66 -20.09
C THR A 87 17.94 -4.47 -19.47
N ALA A 88 17.30 -3.71 -18.59
CA ALA A 88 17.92 -2.60 -17.87
C ALA A 88 17.24 -2.30 -16.53
N LEU A 89 17.95 -1.60 -15.64
CA LEU A 89 17.37 -0.86 -14.52
C LEU A 89 17.55 0.65 -14.80
N THR A 90 16.51 1.44 -14.51
CA THR A 90 16.48 2.89 -14.68
C THR A 90 15.98 3.58 -13.41
N GLY A 91 16.37 4.83 -13.19
CA GLY A 91 15.86 5.67 -12.11
C GLY A 91 16.62 6.99 -12.01
N THR A 92 16.19 7.87 -11.10
CA THR A 92 16.80 9.18 -10.85
C THR A 92 17.78 9.09 -9.68
N ILE A 93 19.05 9.41 -9.91
CA ILE A 93 20.06 9.46 -8.86
C ILE A 93 19.91 10.75 -8.04
N GLN A 94 19.89 10.60 -6.72
CA GLN A 94 19.93 11.67 -5.73
C GLN A 94 21.16 11.44 -4.85
N LEU A 95 22.22 12.22 -5.08
CA LEU A 95 23.46 12.15 -4.29
C LEU A 95 23.34 12.93 -2.97
N PRO A 96 24.02 12.48 -1.90
CA PRO A 96 24.22 13.29 -0.71
C PRO A 96 25.22 14.44 -0.96
N PRO A 97 25.30 15.43 -0.06
CA PRO A 97 26.27 16.52 -0.18
C PRO A 97 27.73 16.02 -0.12
N HIS A 98 28.64 16.85 -0.63
CA HIS A 98 30.10 16.64 -0.58
C HIS A 98 30.62 15.37 -1.27
N VAL A 99 29.90 14.84 -2.27
CA VAL A 99 30.40 13.78 -3.18
C VAL A 99 31.19 14.41 -4.32
N ALA A 100 32.48 14.11 -4.43
CA ALA A 100 33.31 14.51 -5.58
C ALA A 100 33.27 13.51 -6.74
N ARG A 101 33.12 12.21 -6.43
CA ARG A 101 32.90 11.15 -7.42
C ARG A 101 31.99 10.08 -6.84
N GLY A 102 31.15 9.48 -7.68
CA GLY A 102 30.36 8.32 -7.33
C GLY A 102 30.33 7.32 -8.48
N VAL A 103 30.15 6.04 -8.16
CA VAL A 103 29.98 4.94 -9.11
C VAL A 103 28.85 4.04 -8.61
N LEU A 104 28.02 3.56 -9.52
CA LEU A 104 27.06 2.48 -9.25
C LEU A 104 27.33 1.32 -10.22
N GLU A 105 27.65 0.17 -9.66
CA GLU A 105 27.92 -1.08 -10.36
C GLU A 105 26.75 -2.04 -10.18
N VAL A 106 26.43 -2.84 -11.20
CA VAL A 106 25.49 -3.95 -11.09
C VAL A 106 26.17 -5.26 -11.47
N ALA A 107 26.13 -6.22 -10.56
CA ALA A 107 26.69 -7.55 -10.72
C ALA A 107 25.61 -8.64 -10.59
N SER A 108 25.92 -9.86 -11.00
CA SER A 108 25.08 -11.05 -10.80
C SER A 108 25.97 -12.22 -10.38
N GLY A 109 25.97 -12.54 -9.08
CA GLY A 109 27.08 -13.24 -8.45
C GLY A 109 28.38 -12.44 -8.59
N ASP A 110 29.51 -13.13 -8.75
CA ASP A 110 30.84 -12.50 -8.89
C ASP A 110 31.06 -11.78 -10.24
N ARG A 111 30.08 -11.82 -11.16
CA ARG A 111 30.18 -11.21 -12.49
C ARG A 111 29.58 -9.80 -12.49
N LEU A 112 30.42 -8.78 -12.67
CA LEU A 112 30.01 -7.44 -13.09
C LEU A 112 29.27 -7.51 -14.44
N ILE A 113 28.10 -6.87 -14.52
CA ILE A 113 27.25 -6.80 -15.71
C ILE A 113 27.37 -5.41 -16.35
N ASP A 114 27.27 -4.34 -15.55
CA ASP A 114 27.42 -2.95 -16.01
C ASP A 114 27.89 -2.01 -14.88
N ARG A 115 28.40 -0.83 -15.25
CA ARG A 115 28.94 0.20 -14.34
C ARG A 115 28.69 1.59 -14.92
N VAL A 116 28.08 2.47 -14.12
CA VAL A 116 27.93 3.90 -14.45
C VAL A 116 28.66 4.80 -13.45
N GLU A 117 29.28 5.87 -13.94
CA GLU A 117 29.69 6.99 -13.08
C GLU A 117 28.45 7.82 -12.73
N LEU A 118 28.36 8.28 -11.47
CA LEU A 118 27.19 8.98 -10.97
C LEU A 118 27.26 10.49 -11.31
N PRO A 119 26.16 11.08 -11.82
CA PRO A 119 26.12 12.49 -12.18
C PRO A 119 26.23 13.38 -10.93
N ILE A 120 27.30 14.17 -10.84
CA ILE A 120 27.55 15.08 -9.72
C ILE A 120 26.71 16.35 -9.89
N GLY A 121 25.98 16.74 -8.83
CA GLY A 121 25.17 17.96 -8.80
C GLY A 121 23.67 17.68 -8.66
N ALA A 122 22.87 18.21 -9.59
CA ALA A 122 21.41 18.08 -9.55
C ALA A 122 20.95 16.62 -9.85
N PRO A 123 19.78 16.19 -9.31
CA PRO A 123 19.26 14.86 -9.58
C PRO A 123 19.07 14.59 -11.08
N ALA A 124 19.56 13.43 -11.54
CA ALA A 124 19.61 13.10 -12.96
C ALA A 124 19.36 11.61 -13.22
N PRO A 125 18.77 11.24 -14.36
CA PRO A 125 18.44 9.86 -14.68
C PRO A 125 19.67 9.03 -15.05
N ILE A 126 19.66 7.75 -14.68
CA ILE A 126 20.63 6.74 -15.13
C ILE A 126 19.92 5.55 -15.78
N ARG A 127 20.68 4.77 -16.56
CA ARG A 127 20.32 3.43 -17.02
C ARG A 127 21.50 2.49 -16.80
N LEU A 128 21.29 1.44 -16.02
CA LEU A 128 22.18 0.29 -15.85
C LEU A 128 21.71 -0.81 -16.82
N SER A 129 22.59 -1.30 -17.67
CA SER A 129 22.34 -2.47 -18.52
C SER A 129 22.29 -3.75 -17.69
N LEU A 130 21.36 -4.65 -18.05
CA LEU A 130 21.29 -6.02 -17.53
C LEU A 130 21.64 -7.04 -18.62
N ALA A 131 22.17 -6.59 -19.76
CA ALA A 131 22.46 -7.43 -20.91
C ALA A 131 23.46 -8.56 -20.57
N GLY A 132 23.02 -9.80 -20.75
CA GLY A 132 23.84 -10.98 -20.45
C GLY A 132 23.90 -11.36 -18.97
N ALA A 133 23.07 -10.78 -18.11
CA ALA A 133 22.84 -11.29 -16.75
C ALA A 133 22.20 -12.70 -16.80
N PRO A 134 22.65 -13.66 -15.98
CA PRO A 134 22.19 -15.03 -16.03
C PRO A 134 20.79 -15.21 -15.41
N VAL A 135 19.83 -15.67 -16.22
CA VAL A 135 18.53 -16.15 -15.71
C VAL A 135 18.72 -17.45 -14.93
N ARG A 136 18.09 -17.54 -13.74
CA ARG A 136 17.99 -18.75 -12.91
C ARG A 136 16.60 -18.79 -12.28
N ASN A 137 15.94 -19.95 -12.29
CA ASN A 137 14.62 -20.16 -11.67
C ASN A 137 13.56 -19.12 -12.07
N ASN A 138 13.54 -18.72 -13.35
CA ASN A 138 12.72 -17.63 -13.92
C ASN A 138 12.89 -16.27 -13.21
N ALA A 139 14.10 -15.96 -12.75
CA ALA A 139 14.48 -14.66 -12.23
C ALA A 139 15.91 -14.27 -12.64
N VAL A 140 16.24 -12.98 -12.50
CA VAL A 140 17.60 -12.43 -12.58
C VAL A 140 17.95 -11.85 -11.22
N SER A 141 18.89 -12.49 -10.52
CA SER A 141 19.41 -12.02 -9.24
C SER A 141 20.56 -11.04 -9.48
N LEU A 142 20.50 -9.87 -8.85
CA LEU A 142 21.42 -8.76 -9.03
C LEU A 142 21.95 -8.25 -7.68
N THR A 143 23.17 -7.74 -7.68
CA THR A 143 23.76 -7.01 -6.55
C THR A 143 24.24 -5.67 -7.08
N LEU A 144 23.63 -4.59 -6.59
CA LEU A 144 24.01 -3.22 -6.91
C LEU A 144 25.01 -2.72 -5.87
N THR A 145 26.19 -2.29 -6.28
CA THR A 145 27.23 -1.73 -5.39
C THR A 145 27.41 -0.24 -5.66
N SER A 146 27.08 0.59 -4.67
CA SER A 146 27.44 2.01 -4.64
C SER A 146 28.87 2.18 -4.13
N SER A 147 29.62 3.12 -4.68
CA SER A 147 30.88 3.63 -4.12
C SER A 147 30.99 5.14 -4.31
N LEU A 148 31.20 5.88 -3.22
CA LEU A 148 31.25 7.35 -3.17
C LEU A 148 32.61 7.81 -2.61
N LEU A 149 33.15 8.88 -3.20
CA LEU A 149 34.40 9.52 -2.80
C LEU A 149 34.13 11.00 -2.44
N PRO A 150 34.52 11.47 -1.24
CA PRO A 150 34.17 12.81 -0.78
C PRO A 150 35.00 13.91 -1.44
N GLU A 151 34.52 15.15 -1.33
CA GLU A 151 35.27 16.35 -1.68
C GLU A 151 36.57 16.47 -0.84
N PRO A 152 37.71 16.88 -1.44
CA PRO A 152 38.96 17.06 -0.70
C PRO A 152 38.79 18.02 0.48
N GLY A 153 39.20 17.57 1.67
CA GLY A 153 39.06 18.32 2.93
C GLY A 153 37.74 18.13 3.66
N TRP A 154 36.75 17.44 3.08
CA TRP A 154 35.48 17.16 3.75
C TRP A 154 35.47 15.80 4.48
N CYS A 155 35.06 15.84 5.73
CA CYS A 155 34.95 14.69 6.63
C CYS A 155 33.52 14.13 6.61
N VAL A 156 33.11 13.49 5.52
CA VAL A 156 31.68 13.24 5.27
C VAL A 156 31.18 11.98 5.98
N THR A 157 30.73 12.16 7.22
CA THR A 157 30.23 11.10 8.10
C THR A 157 28.71 10.95 8.04
N ASP A 158 28.00 11.93 7.46
CA ASP A 158 26.54 12.00 7.43
C ASP A 158 25.87 11.19 6.31
N TRP A 159 26.64 10.57 5.41
CA TRP A 159 26.12 9.72 4.33
C TRP A 159 25.33 8.49 4.81
N TRP A 160 25.35 8.18 6.10
CA TRP A 160 24.44 7.21 6.72
C TRP A 160 23.05 7.78 7.01
N GLY A 161 22.97 9.06 7.41
CA GLY A 161 21.70 9.78 7.64
C GLY A 161 21.12 10.47 6.40
N ARG A 162 21.96 10.73 5.39
CA ARG A 162 21.59 11.15 4.03
C ARG A 162 22.24 10.19 3.02
N PRO A 163 21.59 9.05 2.68
CA PRO A 163 22.15 8.06 1.77
C PRO A 163 22.04 8.49 0.30
N LEU A 164 22.88 7.92 -0.56
CA LEU A 164 22.59 7.92 -2.01
C LEU A 164 21.25 7.22 -2.24
N THR A 165 20.40 7.79 -3.08
CA THR A 165 19.10 7.19 -3.42
C THR A 165 18.92 7.10 -4.93
N LEU A 166 18.47 5.95 -5.41
CA LEU A 166 17.91 5.77 -6.75
C LEU A 166 16.39 5.88 -6.63
N ALA A 167 15.87 7.08 -6.86
CA ALA A 167 14.44 7.38 -6.86
C ALA A 167 13.76 6.93 -8.17
N ASP A 168 12.44 6.77 -8.13
CA ASP A 168 11.60 6.42 -9.30
C ASP A 168 12.12 5.18 -10.06
N ALA A 169 12.61 4.20 -9.30
CA ALA A 169 13.31 3.05 -9.84
C ALA A 169 12.35 2.15 -10.63
N ALA A 170 12.77 1.76 -11.83
CA ALA A 170 12.02 0.89 -12.74
C ALA A 170 12.94 -0.08 -13.47
N ALA A 171 12.47 -1.31 -13.67
CA ALA A 171 13.14 -2.29 -14.53
C ALA A 171 12.49 -2.28 -15.92
N VAL A 172 13.32 -2.26 -16.95
CA VAL A 172 12.91 -2.26 -18.36
C VAL A 172 12.98 -3.69 -18.89
N TYR A 173 11.95 -4.13 -19.59
CA TYR A 173 11.79 -5.47 -20.14
C TYR A 173 11.63 -5.42 -21.66
N SER A 174 12.29 -6.32 -22.38
CA SER A 174 12.12 -6.48 -23.83
C SER A 174 11.47 -7.82 -24.19
N GLY A 175 10.68 -7.82 -25.26
CA GLY A 175 10.00 -9.00 -25.80
C GLY A 175 8.55 -8.68 -26.13
N GLU A 176 7.70 -9.70 -26.09
CA GLU A 176 6.24 -9.58 -26.22
C GLU A 176 5.61 -10.44 -25.10
N GLU A 177 4.48 -10.01 -24.51
CA GLU A 177 3.86 -10.79 -23.43
C GLU A 177 3.29 -12.11 -23.98
N ALA A 178 3.85 -13.24 -23.53
CA ALA A 178 3.31 -14.55 -23.87
C ALA A 178 2.04 -14.82 -23.06
N GLN A 179 0.90 -14.79 -23.76
CA GLN A 179 -0.41 -15.14 -23.21
C GLN A 179 -0.43 -16.62 -22.74
N PRO A 180 -1.12 -16.93 -21.62
CA PRO A 180 -1.11 -18.28 -21.03
C PRO A 180 -1.69 -19.34 -21.98
N SER A 181 -1.11 -20.54 -21.93
CA SER A 181 -1.54 -21.70 -22.74
C SER A 181 -2.17 -22.82 -21.89
N THR A 182 -1.78 -22.87 -20.61
CA THR A 182 -2.24 -23.82 -19.60
C THR A 182 -2.88 -23.10 -18.41
N VAL A 183 -3.54 -23.84 -17.53
CA VAL A 183 -4.02 -23.31 -16.23
C VAL A 183 -2.84 -22.95 -15.31
N ALA A 184 -1.71 -23.66 -15.42
CA ALA A 184 -0.48 -23.35 -14.68
C ALA A 184 0.13 -21.99 -15.06
N ASP A 185 0.05 -21.60 -16.34
CA ASP A 185 0.56 -20.31 -16.84
C ASP A 185 -0.33 -19.11 -16.44
N PHE A 186 -1.58 -19.36 -16.05
CA PHE A 186 -2.63 -18.33 -16.06
C PHE A 186 -2.39 -17.20 -15.05
N LEU A 187 -1.80 -17.49 -13.89
CA LEU A 187 -1.44 -16.49 -12.88
C LEU A 187 0.08 -16.20 -12.92
N PRO A 188 0.54 -15.19 -13.70
CA PRO A 188 1.96 -14.89 -13.91
C PRO A 188 2.67 -14.38 -12.64
N PRO A 189 4.02 -14.28 -12.63
CA PRO A 189 4.77 -13.75 -11.48
C PRO A 189 4.46 -12.28 -11.13
N VAL A 190 4.01 -11.50 -12.11
CA VAL A 190 3.58 -10.11 -11.95
C VAL A 190 2.23 -9.95 -12.64
N LEU A 191 1.24 -9.39 -11.93
CA LEU A 191 -0.12 -9.20 -12.42
C LEU A 191 -0.53 -7.73 -12.22
N HIS A 192 -0.89 -7.04 -13.29
CA HIS A 192 -1.34 -5.64 -13.20
C HIS A 192 -2.85 -5.54 -12.99
N ARG A 193 -3.63 -6.40 -13.65
CA ARG A 193 -5.10 -6.39 -13.56
C ARG A 193 -5.70 -7.79 -13.52
N PHE A 194 -6.77 -7.95 -12.75
CA PHE A 194 -7.58 -9.15 -12.68
C PHE A 194 -9.06 -8.80 -12.86
N THR A 195 -9.64 -9.20 -13.99
CA THR A 195 -11.00 -8.81 -14.40
C THR A 195 -11.93 -10.01 -14.29
N MET A 196 -12.90 -9.93 -13.38
CA MET A 196 -13.88 -11.00 -13.14
C MET A 196 -15.21 -10.71 -13.85
N TYR A 197 -15.60 -11.57 -14.77
CA TYR A 197 -16.88 -11.52 -15.45
C TYR A 197 -17.91 -12.41 -14.75
N LEU A 198 -19.09 -11.83 -14.51
CA LEU A 198 -20.26 -12.48 -13.91
C LEU A 198 -21.47 -12.36 -14.84
N PRO A 199 -22.50 -13.23 -14.72
CA PRO A 199 -23.79 -12.98 -15.36
C PRO A 199 -24.38 -11.63 -14.93
N ALA A 200 -25.24 -11.04 -15.78
CA ALA A 200 -25.91 -9.76 -15.47
C ALA A 200 -26.81 -9.80 -14.21
N LYS A 201 -27.17 -11.00 -13.74
CA LYS A 201 -27.86 -11.28 -12.48
C LYS A 201 -27.14 -12.44 -11.78
N PRO A 202 -26.01 -12.19 -11.09
CA PRO A 202 -25.23 -13.26 -10.46
C PRO A 202 -25.99 -13.87 -9.29
N THR A 203 -25.79 -15.17 -9.05
CA THR A 203 -26.33 -15.84 -7.85
C THR A 203 -25.51 -15.52 -6.60
N ASP A 204 -26.01 -15.88 -5.42
CA ASP A 204 -25.22 -15.87 -4.17
C ASP A 204 -23.91 -16.68 -4.31
N THR A 205 -23.93 -17.79 -5.05
CA THR A 205 -22.75 -18.64 -5.28
C THR A 205 -21.72 -17.93 -6.13
N GLU A 206 -22.15 -17.34 -7.26
CA GLU A 206 -21.26 -16.63 -8.18
C GLU A 206 -20.69 -15.35 -7.54
N SER A 207 -21.51 -14.67 -6.73
CA SER A 207 -21.10 -13.53 -5.91
C SER A 207 -20.07 -13.95 -4.86
N ALA A 208 -20.31 -15.04 -4.11
CA ALA A 208 -19.35 -15.59 -3.15
C ALA A 208 -18.04 -16.05 -3.81
N ALA A 209 -18.12 -16.60 -5.01
CA ALA A 209 -16.98 -16.99 -5.83
C ALA A 209 -16.14 -15.77 -6.24
N ALA A 210 -16.77 -14.68 -6.72
CA ALA A 210 -16.07 -13.44 -7.06
C ALA A 210 -15.40 -12.81 -5.83
N LEU A 211 -16.08 -12.77 -4.70
CA LEU A 211 -15.53 -12.26 -3.43
C LEU A 211 -14.33 -13.10 -2.97
N SER A 212 -14.44 -14.43 -3.01
CA SER A 212 -13.39 -15.36 -2.60
C SER A 212 -12.19 -15.35 -3.55
N LEU A 213 -12.42 -15.26 -4.86
CA LEU A 213 -11.35 -15.24 -5.86
C LEU A 213 -10.63 -13.89 -5.85
N GLY A 214 -11.36 -12.78 -5.72
CA GLY A 214 -10.79 -11.43 -5.60
C GLY A 214 -9.88 -11.30 -4.38
N THR A 215 -10.32 -11.71 -3.18
CA THR A 215 -9.44 -11.65 -2.00
C THR A 215 -8.27 -12.63 -2.12
N ALA A 216 -8.47 -13.83 -2.66
CA ALA A 216 -7.39 -14.79 -2.80
C ALA A 216 -6.32 -14.35 -3.83
N VAL A 217 -6.71 -13.67 -4.92
CA VAL A 217 -5.75 -13.06 -5.87
C VAL A 217 -4.98 -11.92 -5.20
N VAL A 218 -5.65 -10.97 -4.54
CA VAL A 218 -4.94 -9.87 -3.84
C VAL A 218 -4.00 -10.41 -2.75
N ALA A 219 -4.40 -11.44 -2.00
CA ALA A 219 -3.54 -12.08 -1.00
C ALA A 219 -2.35 -12.85 -1.61
N ARG A 220 -2.51 -13.45 -2.80
CA ARG A 220 -1.40 -14.08 -3.56
C ARG A 220 -0.38 -13.06 -4.04
N TYR A 221 -0.83 -11.86 -4.39
CA TYR A 221 0.00 -10.76 -4.90
C TYR A 221 0.15 -9.63 -3.87
N SER A 222 0.24 -9.93 -2.57
CA SER A 222 0.16 -8.96 -1.46
C SER A 222 1.32 -7.95 -1.33
N GLY A 223 2.16 -7.81 -2.36
CA GLY A 223 3.14 -6.73 -2.51
C GLY A 223 2.99 -5.94 -3.81
N GLN A 224 2.10 -6.35 -4.73
CA GLN A 224 1.89 -5.72 -6.04
C GLN A 224 0.55 -4.96 -6.08
N PRO A 225 0.46 -3.83 -6.81
CA PRO A 225 -0.75 -3.00 -6.90
C PRO A 225 -1.80 -3.59 -7.88
N VAL A 226 -2.16 -4.87 -7.73
CA VAL A 226 -3.05 -5.58 -8.68
C VAL A 226 -4.45 -4.95 -8.69
N VAL A 227 -4.86 -4.32 -9.77
CA VAL A 227 -6.24 -3.80 -9.93
C VAL A 227 -7.21 -4.98 -10.06
N VAL A 228 -8.29 -5.01 -9.29
CA VAL A 228 -9.37 -5.99 -9.46
C VAL A 228 -10.61 -5.25 -9.99
N ASP A 229 -11.19 -5.77 -11.07
CA ASP A 229 -12.44 -5.27 -11.67
C ASP A 229 -13.50 -6.38 -11.71
N VAL A 230 -14.77 -5.99 -11.68
CA VAL A 230 -15.92 -6.91 -11.72
C VAL A 230 -16.94 -6.39 -12.74
N ARG A 231 -17.16 -7.19 -13.79
CA ARG A 231 -17.92 -6.79 -14.99
C ARG A 231 -19.08 -7.74 -15.25
N GLY A 232 -20.17 -7.20 -15.79
CA GLY A 232 -21.31 -8.00 -16.24
C GLY A 232 -21.11 -8.49 -17.68
N LEU A 233 -21.40 -9.76 -17.95
CA LEU A 233 -21.60 -10.28 -19.30
C LEU A 233 -22.86 -9.65 -19.92
N THR A 234 -22.78 -9.26 -21.20
CA THR A 234 -23.80 -8.44 -21.87
C THR A 234 -24.69 -9.27 -22.81
N GLY A 235 -25.96 -9.45 -22.42
CA GLY A 235 -26.92 -10.25 -23.18
C GLY A 235 -26.50 -11.72 -23.27
N ASP A 236 -26.61 -12.32 -24.46
CA ASP A 236 -26.22 -13.72 -24.71
C ASP A 236 -24.70 -13.92 -24.83
N ALA A 237 -23.89 -12.85 -24.78
CA ALA A 237 -22.44 -12.93 -24.96
C ALA A 237 -21.74 -13.55 -23.74
N GLN A 238 -21.35 -14.81 -23.83
CA GLN A 238 -20.51 -15.50 -22.83
C GLN A 238 -19.01 -15.12 -22.90
N ALA A 239 -18.68 -13.92 -23.37
CA ALA A 239 -17.32 -13.46 -23.65
C ALA A 239 -17.05 -12.08 -23.02
N PRO A 240 -15.79 -11.78 -22.62
CA PRO A 240 -15.35 -10.45 -22.23
C PRO A 240 -15.66 -9.35 -23.23
N ASP A 241 -15.84 -8.12 -22.72
CA ASP A 241 -16.13 -6.91 -23.50
C ASP A 241 -14.88 -6.26 -24.12
N HIS A 242 -13.68 -6.73 -23.78
CA HIS A 242 -12.40 -6.31 -24.36
C HIS A 242 -11.37 -7.45 -24.27
N PRO A 243 -10.36 -7.50 -25.17
CA PRO A 243 -9.23 -8.42 -25.01
C PRO A 243 -8.37 -8.02 -23.79
N PRO A 244 -7.64 -8.95 -23.15
CA PRO A 244 -6.78 -8.64 -22.02
C PRO A 244 -5.73 -7.58 -22.36
N ALA A 245 -5.57 -6.57 -21.49
CA ALA A 245 -4.46 -5.64 -21.55
C ALA A 245 -3.13 -6.26 -21.08
N PHE A 246 -2.04 -5.48 -21.16
CA PHE A 246 -0.73 -5.89 -20.67
C PHE A 246 -0.76 -6.28 -19.18
N LEU A 247 -0.32 -7.51 -18.88
CA LEU A 247 -0.40 -8.17 -17.57
C LEU A 247 -1.80 -8.14 -16.94
N GLU A 248 -2.85 -8.20 -17.77
CA GLU A 248 -4.23 -8.46 -17.34
C GLU A 248 -4.57 -9.95 -17.46
N ARG A 249 -5.34 -10.48 -16.51
CA ARG A 249 -5.95 -11.81 -16.63
C ARG A 249 -7.46 -11.72 -16.43
N GLN A 250 -8.20 -12.28 -17.39
CA GLN A 250 -9.67 -12.23 -17.46
C GLN A 250 -10.26 -13.60 -17.12
N VAL A 251 -11.23 -13.63 -16.20
CA VAL A 251 -11.93 -14.85 -15.78
C VAL A 251 -13.43 -14.72 -15.95
N VAL A 252 -14.10 -15.82 -16.31
CA VAL A 252 -15.58 -15.90 -16.32
C VAL A 252 -15.99 -16.87 -15.22
N ILE A 253 -16.70 -16.37 -14.21
CA ILE A 253 -17.29 -17.17 -13.13
C ILE A 253 -18.74 -17.49 -13.51
N ALA A 254 -19.12 -18.76 -13.47
CA ALA A 254 -20.49 -19.19 -13.73
C ALA A 254 -20.84 -20.47 -12.97
N GLU A 255 -22.06 -20.57 -12.43
CA GLU A 255 -22.57 -21.84 -11.89
C GLU A 255 -22.81 -22.87 -13.02
N ALA A 256 -22.33 -24.10 -12.83
CA ALA A 256 -22.50 -25.21 -13.77
C ALA A 256 -22.41 -26.57 -13.07
N ALA A 257 -23.04 -27.58 -13.65
CA ALA A 257 -22.94 -28.96 -13.16
C ALA A 257 -21.54 -29.58 -13.36
N GLU A 258 -20.79 -29.11 -14.36
CA GLU A 258 -19.38 -29.47 -14.55
C GLU A 258 -18.48 -28.45 -13.84
N ALA A 259 -17.84 -28.89 -12.75
CA ALA A 259 -16.86 -28.09 -12.02
C ALA A 259 -15.48 -28.13 -12.70
N GLY A 260 -14.78 -27.01 -12.75
CA GLY A 260 -13.42 -26.96 -13.27
C GLY A 260 -12.85 -25.57 -13.52
N LEU A 261 -11.56 -25.58 -13.87
CA LEU A 261 -10.83 -24.46 -14.46
C LEU A 261 -10.60 -24.80 -15.93
N ARG A 262 -11.03 -23.95 -16.87
CA ARG A 262 -10.86 -24.19 -18.31
C ARG A 262 -10.51 -22.92 -19.06
N LEU A 263 -9.38 -22.94 -19.74
CA LEU A 263 -8.95 -21.87 -20.64
C LEU A 263 -9.76 -21.95 -21.94
N VAL A 264 -10.43 -20.85 -22.25
CA VAL A 264 -11.24 -20.64 -23.46
C VAL A 264 -10.54 -19.60 -24.32
N ASN A 265 -10.70 -19.67 -25.64
CA ASN A 265 -10.03 -18.82 -26.63
C ASN A 265 -8.48 -18.77 -26.49
N PRO A 266 -7.77 -19.92 -26.36
CA PRO A 266 -6.32 -19.94 -26.29
C PRO A 266 -5.71 -19.30 -27.55
N GLY A 267 -4.81 -18.34 -27.37
CA GLY A 267 -4.35 -17.45 -28.42
C GLY A 267 -4.16 -16.02 -27.88
N PRO A 268 -4.51 -14.96 -28.63
CA PRO A 268 -4.27 -13.57 -28.22
C PRO A 268 -5.24 -13.05 -27.13
N SER A 269 -6.31 -13.77 -26.80
CA SER A 269 -7.32 -13.33 -25.83
C SER A 269 -7.84 -14.49 -24.97
N PRO A 270 -6.96 -15.13 -24.17
CA PRO A 270 -7.35 -16.27 -23.35
C PRO A 270 -8.20 -15.83 -22.16
N VAL A 271 -9.23 -16.61 -21.87
CA VAL A 271 -10.18 -16.35 -20.77
C VAL A 271 -10.32 -17.62 -19.94
N LEU A 272 -10.08 -17.56 -18.63
CA LEU A 272 -10.27 -18.72 -17.77
C LEU A 272 -11.72 -18.79 -17.30
N ARG A 273 -12.47 -19.78 -17.76
CA ARG A 273 -13.76 -20.13 -17.17
C ARG A 273 -13.52 -20.89 -15.85
N VAL A 274 -14.13 -20.40 -14.78
CA VAL A 274 -14.16 -21.02 -13.45
C VAL A 274 -15.60 -21.45 -13.20
N SER A 275 -15.86 -22.76 -13.16
CA SER A 275 -17.20 -23.30 -13.05
C SER A 275 -17.35 -24.32 -11.91
N GLY A 276 -18.59 -24.53 -11.48
CA GLY A 276 -18.99 -25.50 -10.46
C GLY A 276 -20.28 -25.11 -9.76
N ASP A 277 -20.60 -25.79 -8.67
CA ASP A 277 -21.72 -25.47 -7.77
C ASP A 277 -21.23 -24.85 -6.45
N ARG A 278 -22.15 -24.51 -5.55
CA ARG A 278 -21.86 -23.99 -4.20
C ARG A 278 -20.88 -24.85 -3.36
N LYS A 279 -20.66 -26.12 -3.69
CA LYS A 279 -19.69 -27.01 -3.02
C LYS A 279 -18.33 -27.03 -3.71
N THR A 280 -18.33 -27.09 -5.04
CA THR A 280 -17.15 -27.41 -5.87
C THR A 280 -16.44 -26.19 -6.45
N LEU A 281 -17.13 -25.06 -6.63
CA LEU A 281 -16.53 -23.81 -7.12
C LEU A 281 -15.44 -23.28 -6.14
N PRO A 282 -15.61 -23.33 -4.80
CA PRO A 282 -14.54 -22.99 -3.85
C PRO A 282 -13.27 -23.85 -4.00
N ASP A 283 -13.39 -25.12 -4.40
CA ASP A 283 -12.22 -25.98 -4.69
C ASP A 283 -11.48 -25.54 -5.95
N GLN A 284 -12.20 -25.09 -6.99
CA GLN A 284 -11.56 -24.59 -8.22
C GLN A 284 -10.78 -23.29 -7.94
N ILE A 285 -11.35 -22.39 -7.13
CA ILE A 285 -10.67 -21.17 -6.67
C ILE A 285 -9.42 -21.54 -5.85
N ARG A 286 -9.52 -22.49 -4.91
CA ARG A 286 -8.37 -22.99 -4.13
C ARG A 286 -7.25 -23.55 -5.02
N LEU A 287 -7.59 -24.32 -6.05
CA LEU A 287 -6.61 -24.85 -7.01
C LEU A 287 -5.87 -23.71 -7.71
N LEU A 288 -6.62 -22.77 -8.31
CA LEU A 288 -6.10 -21.67 -9.12
C LEU A 288 -5.08 -20.79 -8.38
N VAL A 289 -5.37 -20.43 -7.12
CA VAL A 289 -4.52 -19.50 -6.34
C VAL A 289 -3.40 -20.18 -5.57
N SER A 290 -3.44 -21.51 -5.41
CA SER A 290 -2.41 -22.29 -4.72
C SER A 290 -1.23 -22.65 -5.63
N ASP A 291 -0.14 -23.18 -5.07
CA ASP A 291 0.95 -23.77 -5.87
C ASP A 291 0.58 -25.08 -6.58
N LEU A 292 -0.58 -25.69 -6.28
CA LEU A 292 -1.10 -26.83 -7.04
C LEU A 292 -1.54 -26.44 -8.46
N SER A 293 -1.75 -25.14 -8.74
CA SER A 293 -1.87 -24.63 -10.10
C SER A 293 -0.69 -25.03 -10.99
N ARG A 294 0.53 -25.14 -10.44
CA ARG A 294 1.76 -25.42 -11.20
C ARG A 294 1.81 -26.79 -11.86
N ILE A 295 1.00 -27.76 -11.41
CA ILE A 295 0.87 -29.07 -12.06
C ILE A 295 -0.27 -29.14 -13.08
N ALA A 296 -1.07 -28.07 -13.23
CA ALA A 296 -2.15 -27.96 -14.19
C ALA A 296 -1.63 -27.57 -15.59
N ILE A 297 -0.70 -28.37 -16.13
CA ILE A 297 0.03 -28.17 -17.40
C ILE A 297 -0.82 -28.38 -18.67
N SER A 298 -2.13 -28.23 -18.56
CA SER A 298 -3.13 -28.39 -19.62
C SER A 298 -4.05 -27.18 -19.66
N SER A 299 -4.75 -26.97 -20.79
CA SER A 299 -5.75 -25.91 -20.95
C SER A 299 -7.02 -26.10 -20.10
N GLY A 300 -7.09 -27.14 -19.27
CA GLY A 300 -8.08 -27.29 -18.22
C GLY A 300 -7.60 -28.21 -17.11
N ALA A 301 -8.18 -28.04 -15.91
CA ALA A 301 -7.92 -28.84 -14.72
C ALA A 301 -9.16 -28.83 -13.80
N VAL A 302 -9.29 -29.83 -12.92
CA VAL A 302 -10.42 -29.94 -11.98
C VAL A 302 -9.91 -30.29 -10.59
N ALA A 303 -10.31 -29.51 -9.60
CA ALA A 303 -10.15 -29.86 -8.20
C ALA A 303 -11.31 -30.78 -7.77
N VAL A 304 -11.00 -32.03 -7.41
CA VAL A 304 -11.99 -33.01 -6.93
C VAL A 304 -12.29 -32.82 -5.44
N ALA A 305 -11.26 -32.50 -4.64
CA ALA A 305 -11.38 -32.02 -3.27
C ALA A 305 -10.06 -31.36 -2.86
N LEU A 306 -10.09 -30.13 -2.34
CA LEU A 306 -8.95 -29.44 -1.76
C LEU A 306 -9.31 -28.91 -0.36
N PRO A 307 -8.84 -29.52 0.73
CA PRO A 307 -9.26 -29.13 2.08
C PRO A 307 -8.87 -27.69 2.41
N GLU A 308 -9.80 -26.95 3.02
CA GLU A 308 -9.51 -25.62 3.57
C GLU A 308 -8.58 -25.75 4.78
N ALA A 309 -7.31 -25.37 4.62
CA ALA A 309 -6.36 -25.36 5.74
C ALA A 309 -6.86 -24.46 6.89
N PRO A 310 -7.03 -24.97 8.11
CA PRO A 310 -7.34 -24.15 9.28
C PRO A 310 -6.24 -23.11 9.49
N ARG A 311 -6.64 -21.85 9.68
CA ARG A 311 -5.74 -20.78 10.13
C ARG A 311 -6.29 -20.21 11.43
N ILE A 312 -5.55 -20.44 12.51
CA ILE A 312 -5.79 -19.84 13.82
C ILE A 312 -4.73 -18.75 13.98
N ALA A 313 -5.15 -17.54 14.34
CA ALA A 313 -4.24 -16.44 14.62
C ALA A 313 -3.45 -16.74 15.92
N PRO A 314 -2.12 -16.89 15.88
CA PRO A 314 -1.32 -17.38 17.00
C PRO A 314 -1.25 -16.38 18.16
N GLU A 315 -0.81 -16.83 19.33
CA GLU A 315 -0.51 -15.97 20.49
C GLU A 315 0.96 -15.51 20.54
N SER A 316 1.84 -16.16 19.77
CA SER A 316 3.25 -15.82 19.61
C SER A 316 3.68 -15.96 18.14
N VAL A 317 4.50 -15.02 17.65
CA VAL A 317 5.13 -15.00 16.33
C VAL A 317 6.55 -14.45 16.42
N THR A 318 7.44 -14.85 15.52
CA THR A 318 8.76 -14.23 15.37
C THR A 318 8.73 -13.07 14.38
N LEU A 319 9.72 -12.17 14.42
CA LEU A 319 9.88 -11.11 13.41
C LEU A 319 10.00 -11.68 11.98
N SER A 320 10.63 -12.86 11.82
CA SER A 320 10.67 -13.57 10.53
C SER A 320 9.28 -13.95 10.01
N GLN A 321 8.36 -14.37 10.88
CA GLN A 321 6.97 -14.72 10.54
C GLN A 321 6.10 -13.48 10.30
N LEU A 322 6.43 -12.34 10.93
CA LEU A 322 5.91 -11.03 10.56
C LEU A 322 6.52 -10.49 9.25
N GLY A 323 7.44 -11.23 8.60
CA GLY A 323 8.06 -10.87 7.33
C GLY A 323 9.07 -9.73 7.43
N GLN A 324 9.64 -9.48 8.60
CA GLN A 324 10.67 -8.45 8.81
C GLN A 324 12.03 -8.97 8.32
N THR A 325 12.69 -8.19 7.46
CA THR A 325 13.94 -8.59 6.78
C THR A 325 15.11 -7.64 7.02
N GLN A 326 14.84 -6.34 7.19
CA GLN A 326 15.85 -5.30 7.44
C GLN A 326 16.13 -5.12 8.94
N LEU A 327 16.61 -6.18 9.58
CA LEU A 327 16.84 -6.22 11.03
C LEU A 327 18.28 -5.90 11.46
N SER A 328 19.07 -5.27 10.58
CA SER A 328 20.44 -4.85 10.91
C SER A 328 20.76 -3.51 10.26
N ALA A 329 21.41 -2.63 11.00
CA ALA A 329 21.91 -1.35 10.53
C ALA A 329 23.33 -1.09 11.06
N THR A 330 24.05 -0.23 10.35
CA THR A 330 25.40 0.23 10.70
C THR A 330 25.42 1.76 10.57
N SER A 331 26.10 2.48 11.46
CA SER A 331 26.22 3.95 11.41
C SER A 331 27.32 4.45 12.34
N ILE A 332 27.56 5.76 12.38
CA ILE A 332 28.47 6.43 13.33
C ILE A 332 27.63 7.29 14.29
N GLY A 333 27.92 7.25 15.59
CA GLY A 333 27.31 8.09 16.62
C GLY A 333 25.91 7.63 17.05
N GLN A 334 25.00 7.40 16.09
CA GLN A 334 23.70 6.80 16.32
C GLN A 334 23.37 5.80 15.21
N VAL A 335 22.97 4.58 15.58
CA VAL A 335 22.46 3.54 14.66
C VAL A 335 21.06 3.11 15.11
N ARG A 336 20.15 2.92 14.15
CA ARG A 336 18.73 2.60 14.39
C ARG A 336 18.31 1.40 13.55
N VAL A 337 17.59 0.46 14.16
CA VAL A 337 16.89 -0.62 13.47
C VAL A 337 15.40 -0.46 13.74
N ASP A 338 14.63 -0.31 12.67
CA ASP A 338 13.17 -0.18 12.70
C ASP A 338 12.52 -1.47 12.18
N PHE A 339 11.49 -1.97 12.87
CA PHE A 339 10.72 -3.13 12.43
C PHE A 339 9.24 -3.03 12.83
N GLY A 340 8.36 -3.59 11.99
CA GLY A 340 6.92 -3.54 12.19
C GLY A 340 6.37 -4.70 13.02
N VAL A 341 5.52 -4.39 13.99
CA VAL A 341 4.52 -5.33 14.53
C VAL A 341 3.17 -5.01 13.89
N ASP A 342 2.75 -5.91 13.01
CA ASP A 342 1.63 -5.74 12.09
C ASP A 342 0.47 -6.66 12.52
N GLN A 343 -0.61 -6.07 13.04
CA GLN A 343 -1.77 -6.85 13.51
C GLN A 343 -2.45 -7.60 12.36
N SER A 344 -2.33 -7.09 11.12
CA SER A 344 -2.86 -7.74 9.93
C SER A 344 -2.11 -9.03 9.57
N ARG A 345 -0.86 -9.18 10.03
CA ARG A 345 -0.04 -10.40 9.87
C ARG A 345 -0.24 -11.40 11.00
N ILE A 346 -0.52 -10.92 12.21
CA ILE A 346 -1.03 -11.74 13.31
C ILE A 346 -2.42 -12.31 12.92
N GLY A 347 -3.22 -11.55 12.16
CA GLY A 347 -4.50 -12.00 11.59
C GLY A 347 -5.68 -11.91 12.55
N ARG A 348 -5.56 -11.09 13.61
CA ARG A 348 -6.61 -10.73 14.58
C ARG A 348 -6.24 -9.42 15.29
N PRO A 349 -7.18 -8.72 15.94
CA PRO A 349 -6.86 -7.63 16.84
C PRO A 349 -6.00 -8.10 18.04
N ALA A 350 -5.03 -7.28 18.42
CA ALA A 350 -4.02 -7.60 19.42
C ALA A 350 -4.03 -6.59 20.58
N ARG A 351 -3.72 -7.07 21.78
CA ARG A 351 -3.45 -6.27 22.98
C ARG A 351 -2.41 -6.96 23.86
N ASP A 352 -1.92 -6.22 24.86
CA ASP A 352 -0.93 -6.68 25.83
C ASP A 352 0.31 -7.25 25.09
N VAL A 353 0.75 -6.53 24.05
CA VAL A 353 1.75 -7.01 23.10
C VAL A 353 3.14 -6.86 23.71
N ARG A 354 3.93 -7.92 23.73
CA ARG A 354 5.28 -7.94 24.31
C ARG A 354 6.28 -8.50 23.31
N ALA A 355 7.42 -7.86 23.14
CA ALA A 355 8.50 -8.36 22.29
C ALA A 355 9.72 -8.74 23.14
N ARG A 356 10.23 -9.97 22.98
CA ARG A 356 11.53 -10.38 23.51
C ARG A 356 12.61 -10.00 22.51
N LEU A 357 13.08 -8.76 22.61
CA LEU A 357 14.19 -8.26 21.81
C LEU A 357 15.42 -9.16 22.03
N LEU A 358 15.77 -9.91 21.00
CA LEU A 358 17.00 -10.67 20.89
C LEU A 358 17.89 -9.93 19.88
N GLY A 359 19.19 -9.85 20.14
CA GLY A 359 20.09 -9.16 19.22
C GLY A 359 21.51 -8.94 19.72
N THR A 360 22.29 -8.19 18.94
CA THR A 360 23.66 -7.81 19.23
C THR A 360 23.94 -6.36 18.81
N TYR A 361 24.96 -5.78 19.40
CA TYR A 361 25.52 -4.49 19.01
C TYR A 361 27.04 -4.49 19.16
N THR A 362 27.73 -3.63 18.42
CA THR A 362 29.19 -3.45 18.57
C THR A 362 29.52 -2.94 19.99
N PRO A 363 30.28 -3.69 20.81
CA PRO A 363 30.71 -3.21 22.13
C PRO A 363 31.51 -1.91 22.01
N LEU A 364 31.28 -0.98 22.93
CA LEU A 364 32.00 0.30 22.95
C LEU A 364 33.34 0.16 23.70
N PRO A 365 34.40 0.86 23.28
CA PRO A 365 35.62 0.97 24.08
C PRO A 365 35.37 1.71 25.39
N ASP A 366 36.16 1.43 26.44
CA ASP A 366 36.04 2.04 27.78
C ASP A 366 36.11 3.59 27.79
N THR A 367 36.58 4.20 26.70
CA THR A 367 36.62 5.67 26.50
C THR A 367 35.30 6.25 25.97
N MET A 368 34.27 5.43 25.78
CA MET A 368 32.95 5.82 25.28
C MET A 368 31.85 5.23 26.15
N SER A 369 30.72 5.91 26.20
CA SER A 369 29.47 5.45 26.82
C SER A 369 28.37 5.36 25.78
N GLY A 370 27.28 4.67 26.10
CA GLY A 370 26.14 4.59 25.19
C GLY A 370 24.89 4.04 25.85
N SER A 371 23.78 4.18 25.16
CA SER A 371 22.49 3.64 25.57
C SER A 371 21.74 3.08 24.37
N ILE A 372 20.97 2.02 24.61
CA ILE A 372 19.89 1.61 23.72
C ILE A 372 18.61 2.29 24.20
N ILE A 373 17.87 2.85 23.26
CA ILE A 373 16.54 3.44 23.44
C ILE A 373 15.58 2.65 22.55
N VAL A 374 14.41 2.32 23.09
CA VAL A 374 13.32 1.65 22.39
C VAL A 374 12.13 2.59 22.31
N GLU A 375 11.70 2.88 21.08
CA GLU A 375 10.51 3.68 20.79
C GLU A 375 9.45 2.82 20.09
N VAL A 376 8.17 3.15 20.28
CA VAL A 376 7.05 2.61 19.50
C VAL A 376 6.29 3.77 18.90
N ASN A 377 6.18 3.81 17.57
CA ASN A 377 5.55 4.91 16.82
C ASN A 377 6.06 6.31 17.26
N GLY A 378 7.36 6.41 17.58
CA GLY A 378 8.02 7.64 18.05
C GLY A 378 7.78 8.01 19.53
N LYS A 379 7.02 7.22 20.29
CA LYS A 379 6.93 7.33 21.77
C LYS A 379 8.04 6.51 22.41
N TYR A 380 8.81 7.07 23.35
CA TYR A 380 9.73 6.31 24.20
C TYR A 380 8.97 5.24 25.01
N VAL A 381 9.52 4.02 25.09
CA VAL A 381 8.96 2.91 25.87
C VAL A 381 9.95 2.33 26.89
N ASP A 382 11.19 2.03 26.49
CA ASP A 382 12.23 1.49 27.37
C ASP A 382 13.64 1.96 26.93
N GLY A 383 14.64 1.81 27.80
CA GLY A 383 16.02 2.14 27.49
C GLY A 383 17.00 1.75 28.58
N TRP A 384 18.23 1.42 28.19
CA TRP A 384 19.28 0.94 29.10
C TRP A 384 20.69 1.30 28.61
N PRO A 385 21.68 1.46 29.53
CA PRO A 385 23.07 1.64 29.13
C PRO A 385 23.62 0.39 28.45
N VAL A 386 24.56 0.56 27.52
CA VAL A 386 25.28 -0.57 26.91
C VAL A 386 26.37 -1.13 27.83
N ASP A 387 26.74 -2.38 27.59
CA ASP A 387 27.81 -3.11 28.26
C ASP A 387 28.84 -3.66 27.24
N SER A 388 29.91 -4.25 27.76
CA SER A 388 30.99 -4.85 26.96
C SER A 388 30.64 -6.22 26.36
N GLY A 389 29.48 -6.79 26.70
CA GLY A 389 29.00 -8.07 26.20
C GLY A 389 28.34 -7.98 24.81
N GLY A 390 27.87 -6.81 24.39
CA GLY A 390 27.39 -6.56 23.02
C GLY A 390 26.10 -7.31 22.65
N ARG A 391 25.25 -7.65 23.62
CA ARG A 391 24.07 -8.50 23.44
C ARG A 391 22.78 -7.86 23.96
N ILE A 392 21.66 -8.25 23.36
CA ILE A 392 20.30 -7.91 23.76
C ILE A 392 19.52 -9.21 24.00
N ASP A 393 18.93 -9.34 25.18
CA ASP A 393 17.89 -10.32 25.51
C ASP A 393 16.98 -9.68 26.58
N ARG A 394 15.92 -8.99 26.13
CA ARG A 394 15.01 -8.23 27.00
C ARG A 394 13.57 -8.29 26.51
N TRP A 395 12.64 -8.42 27.44
CA TRP A 395 11.22 -8.19 27.16
C TRP A 395 10.90 -6.70 27.23
N ILE A 396 10.33 -6.15 26.15
CA ILE A 396 9.64 -4.86 26.15
C ILE A 396 8.13 -5.09 26.16
N ASP A 397 7.40 -4.21 26.85
CA ASP A 397 5.93 -4.14 26.85
C ASP A 397 5.49 -3.00 25.94
N ILE A 398 4.64 -3.28 24.95
CA ILE A 398 4.12 -2.26 24.04
C ILE A 398 2.82 -1.68 24.63
N PRO A 399 2.75 -0.37 24.90
CA PRO A 399 1.54 0.24 25.45
C PRO A 399 0.34 0.08 24.50
N ASN A 400 -0.81 -0.30 25.04
CA ASN A 400 -2.03 -0.49 24.23
C ASN A 400 -2.51 0.82 23.55
N ASP A 401 -2.11 2.00 24.04
CA ASP A 401 -2.35 3.33 23.40
C ASP A 401 -1.26 3.72 22.37
N ALA A 402 -0.18 2.95 22.27
CA ALA A 402 0.83 3.08 21.23
C ALA A 402 0.56 2.11 20.06
N LEU A 403 -0.31 1.12 20.25
CA LEU A 403 -0.71 0.18 19.21
C LEU A 403 -1.52 0.86 18.10
N THR A 404 -1.07 0.61 16.87
CA THR A 404 -1.74 0.90 15.62
C THR A 404 -1.93 -0.42 14.84
N ARG A 405 -2.59 -0.36 13.67
CA ARG A 405 -2.70 -1.47 12.70
C ARG A 405 -1.32 -2.06 12.35
N PHE A 406 -0.38 -1.17 12.03
CA PHE A 406 1.04 -1.43 11.83
C PHE A 406 1.82 -0.54 12.79
N SER A 407 2.41 -1.13 13.82
CA SER A 407 3.17 -0.41 14.86
C SER A 407 4.66 -0.52 14.58
N THR A 408 5.34 0.60 14.31
CA THR A 408 6.80 0.61 14.13
C THR A 408 7.48 0.60 15.48
N ILE A 409 8.32 -0.41 15.72
CA ILE A 409 9.22 -0.50 16.86
C ILE A 409 10.61 -0.10 16.39
N SER A 410 11.26 0.77 17.15
CA SER A 410 12.51 1.40 16.80
C SER A 410 13.53 1.19 17.91
N VAL A 411 14.59 0.44 17.63
CA VAL A 411 15.71 0.24 18.56
C VAL A 411 16.86 1.11 18.09
N SER A 412 17.24 2.12 18.88
CA SER A 412 18.33 3.04 18.58
C SER A 412 19.47 2.88 19.58
N LEU A 413 20.68 2.59 19.10
CA LEU A 413 21.91 2.69 19.88
C LEU A 413 22.49 4.10 19.68
N HIS A 414 22.65 4.83 20.79
CA HIS A 414 23.30 6.13 20.85
C HIS A 414 24.67 6.00 21.53
N GLN A 415 25.68 6.64 20.95
CA GLN A 415 27.04 6.71 21.48
C GLN A 415 27.33 8.11 22.04
N THR A 416 28.12 8.19 23.10
CA THR A 416 28.65 9.43 23.68
C THR A 416 30.11 9.27 24.06
N GLY A 417 30.93 10.29 23.80
CA GLY A 417 32.38 10.25 24.02
C GLY A 417 33.13 11.03 22.95
N LEU A 418 34.46 11.10 23.08
CA LEU A 418 35.32 11.74 22.08
C LEU A 418 35.55 10.79 20.91
N THR A 419 35.02 11.13 19.73
CA THR A 419 35.43 10.47 18.49
C THR A 419 36.85 10.92 18.10
N GLN A 420 37.61 10.04 17.44
CA GLN A 420 39.02 10.28 17.10
C GLN A 420 39.21 11.19 15.87
N GLY A 421 38.20 12.02 15.56
CA GLY A 421 38.15 12.85 14.36
C GLY A 421 37.81 12.10 13.07
N CYS A 422 37.84 12.85 11.98
CA CYS A 422 37.40 12.46 10.64
C CYS A 422 37.92 11.09 10.18
N GLY A 423 37.03 10.16 9.86
CA GLY A 423 37.38 8.87 9.24
C GLY A 423 38.16 7.89 10.14
N LEU A 424 38.48 8.28 11.38
CA LEU A 424 38.98 7.39 12.44
C LEU A 424 37.84 6.89 13.35
N GLU A 425 36.65 7.45 13.17
CA GLU A 425 35.38 6.96 13.69
C GLU A 425 35.10 5.54 13.20
N ARG A 426 34.96 4.61 14.14
CA ARG A 426 34.56 3.23 13.85
C ARG A 426 33.04 3.16 13.84
N PRO A 427 32.41 2.75 12.72
CA PRO A 427 30.97 2.58 12.70
C PRO A 427 30.56 1.44 13.64
N VAL A 428 29.42 1.60 14.30
CA VAL A 428 28.80 0.56 15.12
C VAL A 428 27.64 -0.07 14.37
N THR A 429 27.51 -1.38 14.53
CA THR A 429 26.39 -2.17 14.00
C THR A 429 25.43 -2.49 15.14
N LEU A 430 24.14 -2.45 14.84
CA LEU A 430 23.05 -2.95 15.68
C LEU A 430 22.27 -3.96 14.86
N THR A 431 22.05 -5.15 15.42
CA THR A 431 21.37 -6.26 14.77
C THR A 431 20.31 -6.84 15.72
N ILE A 432 19.07 -6.91 15.25
CA ILE A 432 17.97 -7.61 15.93
C ILE A 432 17.83 -9.00 15.31
N ASP A 433 17.68 -10.01 16.14
CA ASP A 433 17.53 -11.40 15.69
C ASP A 433 16.14 -11.60 15.05
N PRO A 434 16.02 -12.16 13.83
CA PRO A 434 14.74 -12.48 13.20
C PRO A 434 13.89 -13.49 14.01
N GLY A 435 14.50 -14.23 14.94
CA GLY A 435 13.86 -15.08 15.94
C GLY A 435 13.32 -14.34 17.17
N THR A 436 13.48 -13.01 17.27
CA THR A 436 12.84 -12.14 18.28
C THR A 436 11.34 -12.46 18.36
N GLU A 437 10.89 -12.85 19.55
CA GLU A 437 9.52 -13.33 19.80
C GLU A 437 8.59 -12.15 20.11
N VAL A 438 7.43 -12.09 19.46
CA VAL A 438 6.35 -11.13 19.70
C VAL A 438 5.10 -11.88 20.14
N THR A 439 4.68 -11.64 21.37
CA THR A 439 3.51 -12.27 22.01
C THR A 439 2.35 -11.29 22.10
N SER A 440 1.11 -11.75 21.99
CA SER A 440 -0.08 -10.90 22.15
C SER A 440 -1.35 -11.68 22.53
N LYS A 441 -2.27 -11.04 23.24
CA LYS A 441 -3.62 -11.57 23.51
C LYS A 441 -4.63 -10.98 22.53
N SER A 442 -5.80 -11.62 22.40
CA SER A 442 -6.90 -11.11 21.57
C SER A 442 -7.52 -9.85 22.17
N ALA A 443 -7.71 -8.82 21.34
CA ALA A 443 -8.41 -7.59 21.71
C ALA A 443 -9.89 -7.66 21.32
N VAL A 444 -10.77 -7.60 22.33
CA VAL A 444 -12.23 -7.63 22.19
C VAL A 444 -12.80 -6.60 23.19
N PRO A 445 -13.20 -5.38 22.78
CA PRO A 445 -13.15 -4.83 21.42
C PRO A 445 -11.71 -4.66 20.87
N PRO A 446 -11.55 -4.45 19.54
CA PRO A 446 -10.26 -4.18 18.91
C PRO A 446 -9.54 -2.95 19.49
N ILE A 447 -8.20 -2.98 19.47
CA ILE A 447 -7.33 -1.85 19.84
C ILE A 447 -6.27 -1.68 18.73
N PRO A 448 -6.22 -0.54 18.02
CA PRO A 448 -7.23 0.53 18.00
C PRO A 448 -8.58 0.04 17.43
N GLY A 449 -9.61 0.88 17.56
CA GLY A 449 -10.94 0.63 16.98
C GLY A 449 -11.04 1.06 15.50
N GLY A 450 -12.27 1.32 15.05
CA GLY A 450 -12.52 1.98 13.76
C GLY A 450 -12.00 1.23 12.54
N PHE A 451 -11.42 1.97 11.59
CA PHE A 451 -10.77 1.45 10.39
C PHE A 451 -9.38 0.90 10.67
N ASP A 452 -8.71 1.36 11.73
CA ASP A 452 -7.40 0.88 12.16
C ASP A 452 -7.45 -0.51 12.80
N ALA A 453 -8.65 -0.97 13.18
CA ALA A 453 -8.96 -2.37 13.46
C ALA A 453 -9.02 -3.27 12.20
N LEU A 454 -8.99 -2.72 10.98
CA LEU A 454 -9.15 -3.47 9.74
C LEU A 454 -7.80 -3.68 9.01
N PRO A 455 -7.57 -4.84 8.36
CA PRO A 455 -8.53 -5.92 8.14
C PRO A 455 -8.59 -6.94 9.28
N GLN A 456 -7.73 -6.83 10.30
CA GLN A 456 -7.53 -7.88 11.31
C GLN A 456 -8.80 -8.22 12.10
N ALA A 457 -9.70 -7.27 12.36
CA ALA A 457 -10.99 -7.52 13.02
C ALA A 457 -12.04 -8.24 12.14
N LEU A 458 -11.77 -8.42 10.85
CA LEU A 458 -12.56 -9.24 9.92
C LEU A 458 -11.87 -10.57 9.57
N GLN A 459 -10.69 -10.84 10.12
CA GLN A 459 -9.88 -11.99 9.76
C GLN A 459 -10.03 -13.18 10.73
N PRO A 460 -9.84 -14.43 10.25
CA PRO A 460 -9.69 -14.82 8.85
C PRO A 460 -11.02 -15.01 8.09
N ARG A 461 -12.17 -14.91 8.77
CA ARG A 461 -13.52 -15.17 8.20
C ARG A 461 -14.45 -13.99 8.45
N VAL A 462 -15.14 -13.55 7.39
CA VAL A 462 -16.06 -12.41 7.41
C VAL A 462 -17.35 -12.74 6.67
N GLN A 463 -18.50 -12.41 7.24
CA GLN A 463 -19.78 -12.58 6.56
C GLN A 463 -20.11 -11.38 5.68
N VAL A 464 -20.69 -11.61 4.51
CA VAL A 464 -21.07 -10.58 3.55
C VAL A 464 -22.57 -10.60 3.36
N GLY A 465 -23.25 -9.54 3.79
CA GLY A 465 -24.68 -9.34 3.61
C GLY A 465 -24.95 -8.27 2.58
N MET A 466 -25.64 -8.59 1.49
CA MET A 466 -26.06 -7.63 0.46
C MET A 466 -27.56 -7.36 0.58
N LYS A 467 -27.95 -6.08 0.72
CA LYS A 467 -29.34 -5.68 0.90
C LYS A 467 -30.13 -5.80 -0.40
N GLN A 468 -29.48 -5.58 -1.55
CA GLN A 468 -30.07 -5.77 -2.89
C GLN A 468 -29.16 -6.70 -3.71
N PRO A 469 -29.19 -8.03 -3.46
CA PRO A 469 -28.31 -8.99 -4.12
C PRO A 469 -28.35 -8.90 -5.65
N GLY A 470 -27.16 -8.88 -6.25
CA GLY A 470 -26.98 -8.71 -7.69
C GLY A 470 -25.62 -8.08 -8.00
N LEU A 471 -25.39 -7.74 -9.28
CA LEU A 471 -24.07 -7.32 -9.76
C LEU A 471 -23.56 -6.05 -9.05
N ALA A 472 -24.40 -5.04 -8.82
CA ALA A 472 -23.97 -3.78 -8.20
C ALA A 472 -23.50 -3.95 -6.75
N ASP A 473 -24.27 -4.63 -5.90
CA ASP A 473 -23.84 -4.91 -4.52
C ASP A 473 -22.64 -5.88 -4.48
N THR A 474 -22.51 -6.78 -5.47
CA THR A 474 -21.33 -7.64 -5.62
C THR A 474 -20.07 -6.83 -5.95
N VAL A 475 -20.16 -5.87 -6.90
CA VAL A 475 -19.05 -4.95 -7.23
C VAL A 475 -18.63 -4.18 -5.97
N ARG A 476 -19.59 -3.59 -5.23
CA ARG A 476 -19.31 -2.87 -3.96
C ARG A 476 -18.59 -3.77 -2.94
N ALA A 477 -19.10 -4.97 -2.72
CA ALA A 477 -18.52 -5.92 -1.77
C ALA A 477 -17.11 -6.39 -2.20
N VAL A 478 -16.87 -6.64 -3.50
CA VAL A 478 -15.54 -7.00 -4.01
C VAL A 478 -14.58 -5.82 -3.88
N THR A 479 -15.00 -4.58 -4.21
CA THR A 479 -14.15 -3.39 -4.02
C THR A 479 -13.73 -3.22 -2.56
N ILE A 480 -14.66 -3.35 -1.61
CA ILE A 480 -14.37 -3.24 -0.17
C ILE A 480 -13.42 -4.36 0.30
N LEU A 481 -13.71 -5.61 -0.03
CA LEU A 481 -12.89 -6.73 0.45
C LEU A 481 -11.53 -6.82 -0.24
N THR A 482 -11.43 -6.51 -1.53
CA THR A 482 -10.12 -6.47 -2.21
C THR A 482 -9.27 -5.30 -1.73
N GLY A 483 -9.90 -4.13 -1.50
CA GLY A 483 -9.26 -2.99 -0.86
C GLY A 483 -8.69 -3.31 0.52
N LEU A 484 -9.53 -3.83 1.42
CA LEU A 484 -9.11 -4.26 2.76
C LEU A 484 -8.11 -5.44 2.73
N GLN A 485 -8.14 -6.30 1.71
CA GLN A 485 -7.17 -7.40 1.57
C GLN A 485 -5.76 -6.91 1.24
N ARG A 486 -5.59 -5.78 0.55
CA ARG A 486 -4.25 -5.20 0.29
C ARG A 486 -3.49 -4.89 1.57
N LEU A 487 -4.23 -4.64 2.64
CA LEU A 487 -3.74 -4.29 3.96
C LEU A 487 -3.34 -5.52 4.80
N SER A 488 -3.22 -6.71 4.20
CA SER A 488 -2.78 -7.94 4.88
C SER A 488 -2.30 -9.04 3.94
N VAL A 489 -1.29 -9.81 4.39
CA VAL A 489 -0.86 -11.07 3.75
C VAL A 489 -1.70 -12.29 4.17
N VAL A 490 -2.62 -12.12 5.12
CA VAL A 490 -3.54 -13.17 5.59
C VAL A 490 -4.80 -13.15 4.72
N PRO A 491 -5.13 -14.22 3.97
CA PRO A 491 -6.32 -14.23 3.13
C PRO A 491 -7.61 -14.21 3.96
N MET A 492 -8.44 -13.19 3.74
CA MET A 492 -9.83 -13.15 4.17
C MET A 492 -10.66 -14.18 3.41
N ARG A 493 -11.54 -14.87 4.13
CA ARG A 493 -12.46 -15.88 3.64
C ARG A 493 -13.89 -15.34 3.76
N PRO A 494 -14.42 -14.68 2.72
CA PRO A 494 -15.77 -14.13 2.74
C PRO A 494 -16.84 -15.23 2.63
N GLU A 495 -17.89 -15.10 3.43
CA GLU A 495 -19.06 -15.98 3.43
C GLU A 495 -20.30 -15.15 3.08
N VAL A 496 -20.84 -15.29 1.87
CA VAL A 496 -22.11 -14.61 1.50
C VAL A 496 -23.27 -15.29 2.20
N VAL A 497 -24.02 -14.51 2.97
CA VAL A 497 -25.23 -14.94 3.70
C VAL A 497 -26.33 -13.88 3.52
N PRO A 498 -27.61 -14.22 3.77
CA PRO A 498 -28.68 -13.22 3.73
C PRO A 498 -28.39 -12.02 4.62
N PHE A 499 -28.77 -10.81 4.18
CA PHE A 499 -28.43 -9.55 4.86
C PHE A 499 -28.78 -9.56 6.36
N ASP A 500 -30.00 -9.98 6.72
CA ASP A 500 -30.43 -10.13 8.11
C ASP A 500 -29.59 -11.13 8.92
N THR A 501 -29.07 -12.18 8.29
CA THR A 501 -28.17 -13.14 8.92
C THR A 501 -26.81 -12.50 9.21
N ALA A 502 -26.22 -11.79 8.25
CA ALA A 502 -24.98 -11.05 8.45
C ALA A 502 -25.13 -9.91 9.48
N ALA A 503 -26.31 -9.31 9.59
CA ALA A 503 -26.61 -8.27 10.58
C ALA A 503 -26.75 -8.80 12.01
N LYS A 504 -27.30 -10.01 12.19
CA LYS A 504 -27.65 -10.58 13.51
C LYS A 504 -26.68 -11.65 14.02
N SER A 505 -25.68 -12.05 13.23
CA SER A 505 -24.68 -13.04 13.65
C SER A 505 -23.64 -12.48 14.63
N LYS A 506 -22.85 -13.38 15.22
CA LYS A 506 -21.68 -13.04 16.07
C LYS A 506 -20.36 -13.03 15.28
N SER A 507 -20.38 -13.37 14.00
CA SER A 507 -19.21 -13.33 13.11
C SER A 507 -18.97 -11.89 12.63
N PRO A 508 -17.73 -11.41 12.47
CA PRO A 508 -17.47 -10.12 11.83
C PRO A 508 -18.12 -10.04 10.44
N ALA A 509 -18.58 -8.86 10.01
CA ALA A 509 -19.30 -8.74 8.74
C ALA A 509 -19.03 -7.45 7.96
N VAL A 510 -19.24 -7.53 6.64
CA VAL A 510 -19.44 -6.41 5.73
C VAL A 510 -20.92 -6.41 5.29
N LEU A 511 -21.60 -5.28 5.49
CA LEU A 511 -22.99 -5.08 5.08
C LEU A 511 -23.06 -4.06 3.95
N ILE A 512 -23.57 -4.45 2.79
CA ILE A 512 -23.89 -3.54 1.69
C ILE A 512 -25.36 -3.15 1.83
N ALA A 513 -25.60 -1.94 2.33
CA ALA A 513 -26.91 -1.34 2.53
C ALA A 513 -27.03 -0.10 1.63
N ALA A 514 -26.78 -0.27 0.33
CA ALA A 514 -26.51 0.85 -0.58
C ALA A 514 -27.64 1.90 -0.67
N THR A 515 -28.88 1.56 -0.30
CA THR A 515 -30.04 2.46 -0.23
C THR A 515 -30.34 3.06 1.15
N GLY A 516 -29.51 2.82 2.17
CA GLY A 516 -29.63 3.40 3.52
C GLY A 516 -30.15 2.46 4.60
N GLU A 517 -30.91 1.43 4.22
CA GLU A 517 -31.62 0.51 5.12
C GLU A 517 -30.67 -0.35 5.99
N VAL A 518 -30.21 0.23 7.10
CA VAL A 518 -29.36 -0.42 8.11
C VAL A 518 -30.19 -0.77 9.35
N PRO A 519 -30.04 -1.98 9.94
CA PRO A 519 -30.76 -2.36 11.15
C PRO A 519 -30.41 -1.47 12.35
N ARG A 520 -31.42 -1.06 13.13
CA ARG A 520 -31.29 -0.10 14.24
C ARG A 520 -30.43 -0.58 15.41
N ASP A 521 -30.15 -1.87 15.50
CA ASP A 521 -29.21 -2.50 16.44
C ASP A 521 -27.73 -2.33 16.02
N ILE A 522 -27.48 -1.81 14.82
CA ILE A 522 -26.15 -1.47 14.31
C ILE A 522 -26.01 0.06 14.28
N ALA A 523 -25.67 0.64 15.44
CA ALA A 523 -25.41 2.06 15.57
C ALA A 523 -24.18 2.47 14.73
N LEU A 524 -24.38 3.41 13.81
CA LEU A 524 -23.34 3.96 12.93
C LEU A 524 -22.82 5.30 13.48
N PRO A 525 -21.52 5.64 13.27
CA PRO A 525 -20.99 6.97 13.55
C PRO A 525 -21.78 8.11 12.88
N LEU A 526 -22.27 7.87 11.66
CA LEU A 526 -23.13 8.76 10.88
C LEU A 526 -24.40 8.01 10.47
N ASP A 527 -25.58 8.42 10.93
CA ASP A 527 -26.86 7.78 10.53
C ASP A 527 -27.33 8.28 9.15
N PRO A 528 -27.50 7.39 8.14
CA PRO A 528 -28.04 7.76 6.82
C PRO A 528 -29.58 7.71 6.74
N ASN A 529 -30.28 7.35 7.83
CA ASN A 529 -31.75 7.19 7.87
C ASN A 529 -32.47 8.38 8.55
N ASN A 530 -31.75 9.41 8.99
CA ASN A 530 -32.32 10.65 9.49
C ASN A 530 -32.22 11.78 8.44
N ASP A 531 -33.18 12.70 8.45
CA ASP A 531 -33.20 13.89 7.57
C ASP A 531 -32.14 14.94 7.98
N GLU A 532 -31.42 14.73 9.08
CA GLU A 532 -30.22 15.49 9.46
C GLU A 532 -29.05 14.51 9.53
N LEU A 533 -27.89 14.86 8.96
CA LEU A 533 -26.67 14.09 9.16
C LEU A 533 -26.31 14.15 10.65
N THR A 534 -26.53 13.02 11.33
CA THR A 534 -26.46 12.90 12.78
C THR A 534 -25.20 12.15 13.17
N VAL A 535 -24.21 12.90 13.65
CA VAL A 535 -23.00 12.36 14.25
C VAL A 535 -23.34 11.85 15.63
N THR A 536 -23.07 10.57 15.93
CA THR A 536 -23.26 9.99 17.27
C THR A 536 -21.96 9.41 17.79
N GLU A 537 -21.52 9.90 18.96
CA GLU A 537 -20.42 9.32 19.72
C GLU A 537 -20.90 8.83 21.09
N THR A 538 -20.33 7.73 21.58
CA THR A 538 -20.37 7.36 23.00
C THR A 538 -18.96 7.17 23.51
N ALA A 539 -18.49 8.12 24.34
CA ALA A 539 -17.17 8.05 24.95
C ALA A 539 -17.11 6.94 26.02
N PRO A 540 -15.92 6.42 26.38
CA PRO A 540 -15.76 5.39 27.41
C PRO A 540 -16.27 5.77 28.82
N ASP A 541 -16.46 7.06 29.08
CA ASP A 541 -17.03 7.61 30.32
C ASP A 541 -18.56 7.85 30.26
N GLY A 542 -19.20 7.50 29.14
CA GLY A 542 -20.63 7.67 28.92
C GLY A 542 -21.06 9.03 28.39
N ARG A 543 -20.14 9.97 28.10
CA ARG A 543 -20.50 11.20 27.38
C ARG A 543 -21.00 10.88 25.97
N THR A 544 -22.05 11.56 25.55
CA THR A 544 -22.60 11.49 24.19
C THR A 544 -22.46 12.85 23.51
N ALA A 545 -21.86 12.87 22.32
CA ALA A 545 -21.91 14.02 21.42
C ALA A 545 -22.94 13.75 20.32
N ILE A 546 -23.80 14.73 20.05
CA ILE A 546 -24.73 14.71 18.92
C ILE A 546 -24.54 16.01 18.13
N VAL A 547 -24.08 15.89 16.88
CA VAL A 547 -24.06 17.01 15.92
C VAL A 547 -25.09 16.71 14.85
N LYS A 548 -26.05 17.63 14.69
CA LYS A 548 -27.03 17.65 13.59
C LYS A 548 -26.53 18.63 12.53
N ILE A 549 -26.54 18.22 11.27
CA ILE A 549 -26.16 19.07 10.13
C ILE A 549 -27.35 19.17 9.17
N ASP A 550 -27.73 20.42 8.87
CA ASP A 550 -28.86 20.84 8.04
C ASP A 550 -28.31 21.70 6.88
N PRO A 551 -28.70 21.48 5.60
CA PRO A 551 -29.71 20.56 5.09
C PRO A 551 -29.18 19.26 4.45
N THR A 552 -30.12 18.39 4.09
CA THR A 552 -30.00 17.06 3.43
C THR A 552 -29.16 17.06 2.14
N THR A 553 -27.84 17.18 2.24
CA THR A 553 -26.93 16.90 1.11
C THR A 553 -26.77 15.37 1.00
N PRO A 554 -27.18 14.72 -0.10
CA PRO A 554 -27.06 13.27 -0.20
C PRO A 554 -25.61 12.82 -0.12
N PHE A 555 -25.36 11.76 0.65
CA PHE A 555 -24.02 11.23 0.88
C PHE A 555 -23.97 9.71 0.78
N GLY A 556 -22.80 9.23 0.36
CA GLY A 556 -22.38 7.83 0.47
C GLY A 556 -21.34 7.71 1.57
N SER A 557 -21.30 6.57 2.25
CA SER A 557 -20.33 6.33 3.31
C SER A 557 -19.91 4.86 3.42
N LEU A 558 -18.63 4.66 3.70
CA LEU A 558 -18.10 3.43 4.26
C LEU A 558 -17.86 3.71 5.75
N GLN A 559 -18.43 2.88 6.62
CA GLN A 559 -18.37 3.07 8.08
C GLN A 559 -18.01 1.77 8.78
N THR A 560 -17.50 1.86 10.00
CA THR A 560 -17.13 0.72 10.83
C THR A 560 -17.53 0.96 12.28
N THR A 561 -18.17 -0.03 12.88
CA THR A 561 -18.74 0.04 14.23
C THR A 561 -18.51 -1.28 14.98
N TYR A 562 -18.55 -1.24 16.31
CA TYR A 562 -18.44 -2.41 17.17
C TYR A 562 -19.80 -2.74 17.79
N ALA A 563 -20.62 -3.51 17.06
CA ALA A 563 -22.00 -3.84 17.41
C ALA A 563 -22.14 -5.33 17.73
N GLY A 564 -22.93 -5.69 18.75
CA GLY A 564 -23.20 -7.10 19.11
C GLY A 564 -21.97 -7.91 19.57
N GLY A 565 -20.87 -7.26 19.94
CA GLY A 565 -19.63 -7.92 20.36
C GLY A 565 -18.67 -8.29 19.22
N ARG A 566 -18.79 -7.63 18.06
CA ARG A 566 -17.99 -7.86 16.86
C ARG A 566 -17.79 -6.55 16.07
N THR A 567 -16.82 -6.53 15.18
CA THR A 567 -16.68 -5.44 14.19
C THR A 567 -17.63 -5.66 13.01
N VAL A 568 -18.32 -4.59 12.60
CA VAL A 568 -19.20 -4.56 11.43
C VAL A 568 -18.79 -3.37 10.55
N VAL A 569 -18.45 -3.65 9.29
CA VAL A 569 -18.27 -2.63 8.26
C VAL A 569 -19.58 -2.47 7.51
N VAL A 570 -20.02 -1.24 7.29
CA VAL A 570 -21.29 -0.92 6.62
C VAL A 570 -21.03 0.07 5.48
N ALA A 571 -21.46 -0.31 4.28
CA ALA A 571 -21.40 0.50 3.07
C ALA A 571 -22.81 0.96 2.73
N THR A 572 -23.09 2.26 2.87
CA THR A 572 -24.46 2.80 2.90
C THR A 572 -24.55 4.21 2.31
N SER A 573 -25.75 4.69 2.02
CA SER A 573 -26.01 6.05 1.53
C SER A 573 -27.39 6.55 1.96
N THR A 574 -27.63 7.85 1.86
CA THR A 574 -28.97 8.46 2.07
C THR A 574 -29.88 8.18 0.85
N ASN A 575 -30.23 6.91 0.63
CA ASN A 575 -30.99 6.43 -0.53
C ASN A 575 -30.45 6.91 -1.91
N ALA A 576 -29.13 7.05 -2.02
CA ALA A 576 -28.43 7.54 -3.20
C ALA A 576 -27.20 6.67 -3.53
N PRO A 577 -27.37 5.41 -3.99
CA PRO A 577 -26.27 4.44 -4.16
C PRO A 577 -25.08 4.94 -4.96
N GLY A 578 -25.30 5.81 -5.96
CA GLY A 578 -24.23 6.41 -6.74
C GLY A 578 -23.23 7.24 -5.92
N HIS A 579 -23.61 7.81 -4.77
CA HIS A 579 -22.67 8.49 -3.89
C HIS A 579 -21.75 7.50 -3.15
N LEU A 580 -22.26 6.31 -2.80
CA LEU A 580 -21.43 5.23 -2.26
C LEU A 580 -20.47 4.72 -3.35
N ASP A 581 -20.95 4.57 -4.58
CA ASP A 581 -20.13 4.15 -5.72
C ASP A 581 -19.02 5.17 -6.02
N ARG A 582 -19.25 6.48 -5.84
CA ARG A 582 -18.20 7.51 -5.93
C ARG A 582 -17.18 7.43 -4.80
N ALA A 583 -17.60 7.20 -3.56
CA ALA A 583 -16.68 7.06 -2.43
C ALA A 583 -15.78 5.82 -2.56
N LEU A 584 -16.35 4.68 -2.97
CA LEU A 584 -15.60 3.45 -3.27
C LEU A 584 -14.73 3.60 -4.52
N GLY A 585 -15.21 4.33 -5.54
CA GLY A 585 -14.43 4.69 -6.73
C GLY A 585 -13.21 5.55 -6.42
N TRP A 586 -13.34 6.53 -5.53
CA TRP A 586 -12.22 7.35 -5.05
C TRP A 586 -11.18 6.52 -4.31
N LEU A 587 -11.59 5.54 -3.49
CA LEU A 587 -10.67 4.58 -2.85
C LEU A 587 -9.99 3.64 -3.86
N ASN A 588 -10.66 3.24 -4.94
CA ASN A 588 -10.10 2.31 -5.92
C ASN A 588 -9.30 3.00 -7.05
N ALA A 589 -9.39 4.33 -7.18
CA ALA A 589 -8.64 5.12 -8.16
C ALA A 589 -7.15 5.26 -7.83
N ASP A 590 -6.79 5.16 -6.54
CA ASP A 590 -5.41 5.10 -6.06
C ASP A 590 -5.36 4.16 -4.85
N LEU A 591 -4.63 3.05 -5.00
CA LEU A 591 -4.64 1.95 -4.05
C LEU A 591 -3.93 2.28 -2.72
N ASP A 592 -3.08 3.31 -2.68
CA ASP A 592 -2.46 3.76 -1.43
C ASP A 592 -3.51 4.40 -0.49
N ARG A 593 -4.67 4.84 -1.00
CA ARG A 593 -5.78 5.40 -0.19
C ARG A 593 -6.42 4.39 0.76
N TRP A 594 -6.34 3.09 0.48
CA TRP A 594 -6.81 2.06 1.42
C TRP A 594 -5.96 2.02 2.70
N GLN A 595 -4.68 2.37 2.61
CA GLN A 595 -3.78 2.46 3.76
C GLN A 595 -4.07 3.70 4.62
N GLN A 596 -4.73 4.71 4.04
CA GLN A 596 -5.11 5.98 4.67
C GLN A 596 -6.45 5.91 5.42
N LEU A 597 -7.18 4.78 5.34
CA LEU A 597 -8.45 4.58 6.04
C LEU A 597 -8.28 4.65 7.57
N HIS A 598 -8.66 5.76 8.21
CA HIS A 598 -8.57 5.96 9.65
C HIS A 598 -9.89 6.46 10.24
N GLY A 599 -10.01 6.44 11.58
CA GLY A 599 -11.25 6.83 12.26
C GLY A 599 -12.37 5.78 12.13
N ALA A 600 -13.63 6.20 12.14
CA ALA A 600 -14.78 5.28 12.12
C ALA A 600 -15.69 5.41 10.88
N ALA A 601 -15.61 6.53 10.15
CA ALA A 601 -16.37 6.75 8.92
C ALA A 601 -15.54 7.47 7.84
N LEU A 602 -15.75 7.08 6.59
CA LEU A 602 -15.37 7.79 5.38
C LEU A 602 -16.66 8.15 4.66
N TYR A 603 -16.92 9.43 4.38
CA TYR A 603 -18.16 9.87 3.75
C TYR A 603 -17.92 10.88 2.63
N GLN A 604 -18.78 10.87 1.62
CA GLN A 604 -18.71 11.80 0.49
C GLN A 604 -20.10 12.41 0.22
N ALA A 605 -20.19 13.73 0.37
CA ALA A 605 -21.41 14.52 0.19
C ALA A 605 -21.26 15.50 -0.99
N GLY A 606 -22.23 15.51 -1.90
CA GLY A 606 -22.14 16.29 -3.14
C GLY A 606 -20.89 15.95 -3.98
N GLU A 607 -20.26 16.97 -4.58
CA GLU A 607 -19.07 16.85 -5.44
C GLU A 607 -17.74 17.09 -4.71
N ARG A 608 -17.73 17.02 -3.37
CA ARG A 608 -16.48 17.14 -2.58
C ARG A 608 -15.69 15.83 -2.65
N GLU A 609 -14.40 15.87 -2.34
CA GLU A 609 -13.66 14.61 -2.06
C GLU A 609 -14.21 13.96 -0.77
N PRO A 610 -14.04 12.63 -0.59
CA PRO A 610 -14.41 11.95 0.64
C PRO A 610 -13.61 12.46 1.84
N GLU A 611 -14.31 12.65 2.97
CA GLU A 611 -13.73 13.12 4.23
C GLU A 611 -13.70 11.99 5.27
N PHE A 612 -12.63 11.96 6.07
CA PHE A 612 -12.47 11.03 7.18
C PHE A 612 -13.08 11.59 8.47
N PHE A 613 -13.71 10.72 9.25
CA PHE A 613 -14.31 11.07 10.53
C PHE A 613 -13.99 10.02 11.61
N ASP A 614 -13.31 10.47 12.66
CA ASP A 614 -13.17 9.76 13.93
C ASP A 614 -13.99 10.49 15.01
N PRO A 615 -15.06 9.88 15.55
CA PRO A 615 -15.76 10.47 16.69
C PRO A 615 -14.83 10.59 17.90
N THR A 616 -14.01 9.58 18.19
CA THR A 616 -13.22 9.51 19.44
C THR A 616 -12.12 10.58 19.52
N ALA A 617 -11.70 11.13 18.38
CA ALA A 617 -10.81 12.29 18.32
C ALA A 617 -11.57 13.62 18.54
N ALA A 618 -12.85 13.71 18.16
CA ALA A 618 -13.64 14.93 18.14
C ALA A 618 -14.03 15.45 19.54
N LEU A 619 -14.26 14.56 20.51
CA LEU A 619 -14.45 14.95 21.92
C LEU A 619 -13.14 15.37 22.63
N GLY A 620 -11.99 15.16 21.99
CA GLY A 620 -10.66 15.40 22.55
C GLY A 620 -10.24 14.36 23.59
N ALA A 621 -8.95 14.01 23.60
CA ALA A 621 -8.38 13.22 24.68
C ALA A 621 -8.59 13.96 26.02
N PRO A 622 -8.92 13.26 27.13
CA PRO A 622 -9.00 13.89 28.43
C PRO A 622 -7.61 14.43 28.80
N VAL A 623 -7.44 15.75 28.73
CA VAL A 623 -6.26 16.44 29.25
C VAL A 623 -6.04 15.90 30.66
N PRO A 624 -4.86 15.34 30.99
CA PRO A 624 -4.63 14.75 32.31
C PRO A 624 -4.87 15.83 33.35
N GLY A 625 -6.01 15.72 34.03
CA GLY A 625 -6.50 16.77 34.92
C GLY A 625 -5.45 17.01 35.98
N LYS A 626 -4.86 18.21 35.99
CA LYS A 626 -3.82 18.61 36.94
C LYS A 626 -4.23 18.12 38.32
N SER A 627 -3.52 17.10 38.82
CA SER A 627 -3.97 16.29 39.96
C SER A 627 -4.40 17.24 41.05
N ALA A 628 -5.69 17.18 41.42
CA ALA A 628 -6.34 18.22 42.21
C ALA A 628 -5.58 18.39 43.53
N HIS A 629 -4.69 19.38 43.55
CA HIS A 629 -3.75 19.56 44.64
C HIS A 629 -4.61 19.89 45.86
N GLU A 630 -4.64 19.00 46.85
CA GLU A 630 -5.52 19.18 48.00
C GLU A 630 -5.22 20.55 48.61
N ILE A 631 -6.18 21.47 48.47
CA ILE A 631 -6.00 22.85 48.89
C ILE A 631 -5.93 22.80 50.41
N SER A 632 -4.69 22.80 50.91
CA SER A 632 -4.34 22.68 52.32
C SER A 632 -5.21 23.60 53.16
N VAL A 633 -5.58 23.15 54.35
CA VAL A 633 -6.48 23.87 55.27
C VAL A 633 -6.00 25.32 55.50
N ALA A 634 -4.69 25.55 55.47
CA ALA A 634 -4.09 26.90 55.49
C ALA A 634 -4.60 27.81 54.35
N HIS A 635 -4.65 27.34 53.10
CA HIS A 635 -5.18 28.13 51.98
C HIS A 635 -6.69 28.36 52.10
N LYS A 636 -7.45 27.38 52.59
CA LYS A 636 -8.90 27.53 52.85
C LYS A 636 -9.16 28.63 53.90
N LEU A 637 -8.33 28.70 54.94
CA LEU A 637 -8.38 29.75 55.97
C LEU A 637 -7.98 31.14 55.42
N VAL A 638 -6.98 31.23 54.55
CA VAL A 638 -6.61 32.51 53.88
C VAL A 638 -7.75 33.04 53.01
N ILE A 639 -8.40 32.17 52.24
CA ILE A 639 -9.55 32.56 51.41
C ILE A 639 -10.72 33.03 52.28
N ALA A 640 -11.06 32.30 53.35
CA ALA A 640 -12.09 32.72 54.31
C ALA A 640 -11.76 34.09 54.96
N GLY A 641 -10.51 34.31 55.36
CA GLY A 641 -10.04 35.59 55.94
C GLY A 641 -10.19 36.78 54.99
N SER A 642 -9.84 36.60 53.71
CA SER A 642 -9.96 37.67 52.69
C SER A 642 -11.40 38.13 52.46
N VAL A 643 -12.37 37.21 52.49
CA VAL A 643 -13.80 37.55 52.34
C VAL A 643 -14.30 38.38 53.52
N VAL A 644 -13.94 38.01 54.76
CA VAL A 644 -14.30 38.78 55.97
C VAL A 644 -13.68 40.18 55.93
N ALA A 645 -12.42 40.31 55.51
CA ALA A 645 -11.76 41.61 55.34
C ALA A 645 -12.46 42.49 54.29
N ALA A 646 -12.84 41.93 53.13
CA ALA A 646 -13.54 42.66 52.09
C ALA A 646 -14.93 43.18 52.55
N VAL A 647 -15.69 42.35 53.29
CA VAL A 647 -16.98 42.75 53.86
C VAL A 647 -16.82 43.86 54.91
N ALA A 648 -15.78 43.79 55.76
CA ALA A 648 -15.49 44.83 56.75
C ALA A 648 -15.13 46.18 56.09
N VAL A 649 -14.34 46.17 55.01
CA VAL A 649 -14.01 47.38 54.25
C VAL A 649 -15.26 47.97 53.58
N LEU A 650 -16.10 47.15 52.95
CA LEU A 650 -17.36 47.60 52.34
C LEU A 650 -18.31 48.23 53.37
N ALA A 651 -18.48 47.60 54.54
CA ALA A 651 -19.29 48.16 55.64
C ALA A 651 -18.74 49.51 56.14
N GLY A 652 -17.42 49.63 56.29
CA GLY A 652 -16.76 50.88 56.67
C GLY A 652 -16.96 52.01 55.65
N VAL A 653 -16.84 51.71 54.35
CA VAL A 653 -17.09 52.66 53.25
C VAL A 653 -18.55 53.13 53.25
N VAL A 654 -19.53 52.24 53.40
CA VAL A 654 -20.96 52.59 53.45
C VAL A 654 -21.28 53.48 54.66
N LEU A 655 -20.67 53.22 55.82
CA LEU A 655 -20.84 54.07 57.03
C LEU A 655 -20.19 55.45 56.87
N LEU A 656 -19.03 55.54 56.23
CA LEU A 656 -18.37 56.82 55.93
C LEU A 656 -19.14 57.66 54.91
N LEU A 657 -19.71 57.03 53.88
CA LEU A 657 -20.58 57.70 52.90
C LEU A 657 -21.87 58.20 53.56
N ARG A 658 -22.54 57.38 54.38
CA ARG A 658 -23.73 57.82 55.14
C ARG A 658 -23.44 58.98 56.10
N ARG A 659 -22.24 59.07 56.67
CA ARG A 659 -21.82 60.22 57.50
C ARG A 659 -21.47 61.50 56.73
N ARG A 660 -21.33 61.46 55.40
CA ARG A 660 -21.12 62.64 54.55
C ARG A 660 -22.40 63.19 53.90
N GLY A 661 -23.50 62.45 53.92
CA GLY A 661 -24.80 62.88 53.38
C GLY A 661 -25.73 63.56 54.39
N ASN A 662 -25.23 64.05 55.52
CA ASN A 662 -26.06 64.64 56.58
C ASN A 662 -25.33 65.77 57.34
N ARG A 663 -24.78 66.71 56.58
CA ARG A 663 -24.23 68.01 57.00
C ARG A 663 -24.51 69.03 55.89
#